data_AF-A0A3L6NV88-F1
#
_entry.id   AF-A0A3L6NV88-F1
#
_cell.length_a   1.000
_cell.length_b   1.000
_cell.length_c   1.000
_cell.angle_alpha   90.00
_cell.angle_beta   90.00
_cell.angle_gamma   90.00
#
_symmetry.space_group_name_H-M   'P 1'
#
loop_
_entity.id
_entity.type
_entity.pdbx_description
1 polymer ?
#
loop_
_entity_poly.entity_id
_entity_poly.type
_entity_poly.pdbx_seq_one_letter_code
_entity_poly.pdbx_strand_id
1 'polypeptide(L)'
;MGPKAVQYINQLDHARCDGNWDLVPELVRKVRKHAPDRACLALTAETECAIAKTTGAAAHTNTEGRPTTAINTGDVNVTDQLPKLEAAIDEEAAHENDRFQAEVCAGWLHWTLGDYNLCVSRLPENNLEEGEINPADRSAEWTSVCSLKAAYLKANCLARSGELKQALSAYRAGLPSLGRVWAEQGMGRQLRYWSELFLTEYCMLSGEAYRSNEITQVDADSMAGYRAWARFWDTMSTPVTGGYGFKGSVPRRTVWREYYFALSSIVDTDQPFPTGFVSNTAGDLSPRNQLRIELKHAEATYQTLLLGETSFPRADEEREEVEAFVNQVLRNWSILCGRGWSEKDLGQGGRSSLSRGVLDILYSAAMKTYHSTSILRSLFLVHLSVAEFDLAFKAFDSYLEIVKKGKARVDKTGLVEPSLDDDATVLETISQCILALCRYGQRPAGEKAHQLGSELEDWLAKLPQITSQDNPTPVISEHNELSASHPPVAPHTIALAWQAIGLSQAHWSRITYEASARTEIQQKAIRCLRKSLAAELGRSKDIRSFYALGLLLAERRELTAAIETVRTALTASKDQEENYDLVYGPYWQERSLIPVWHLLALLLSARQDYSMAARACEGALEQFKDTTVLFGKADQAYRSEHLNEAEKDTSTEDKHGLVDDMDDGEKESILEVKMTQLALVELLEGPDVAVNASFELLTLFSRLFGNVAAQPNLNPPKAVEPPKTSGTLRSIRGTIFGGHDRSRPPTRQVYTAAGDRNPRPQTAATMRSSAPTIQVTGDNGSLAESRPRTSASSVRRNRSATGRSNSLKKRDRSHSRQRSSSIGAISSAHGPTVVDGDVFFTPAGPNGEVEENEQQSDFFTYSSKRHSATRGSSFSRRPVGHLNSYLSTQSKSTDYSELSVDNAYASTCILPLVHFPKDKERAQRVVLLIRVWLMIAGFYRRAGMREDAKGAITEAQRLIQSLEADLARDPSGSGALKPPSWAEEKTVEDLWSDLYAELGQLSLSKGAPYAARNDFETALTHTPNHPTAIIGLSNILLDIYSEDLLPPPPIPPLEDALLNLNMGNSSKSNSDSQAVSPLPSTPLGLGPSLETQFTPKEPMDDDELPAAYKATRLPLVDRLAARDRAYALLSTLTKLGSGWNSSEAWFTLGRAYEESGQPDKAKEVLWWCVELEEGTGVRDWRCLTGGGYII
;
A
#
# COMPACT_ATOMS: atom_id res chain seq x y z
N MET A 1 -42.40 50.34 33.76
CA MET A 1 -41.14 51.13 33.87
C MET A 1 -41.19 52.39 33.01
N GLY A 2 -40.39 53.42 33.32
CA GLY A 2 -40.15 54.56 32.43
C GLY A 2 -38.90 54.36 31.55
N PRO A 3 -38.72 55.09 30.44
CA PRO A 3 -37.66 54.82 29.45
C PRO A 3 -36.23 54.94 30.02
N LYS A 4 -36.00 55.86 30.97
CA LYS A 4 -34.71 56.00 31.67
C LYS A 4 -34.38 54.80 32.58
N ALA A 5 -35.39 54.11 33.11
CA ALA A 5 -35.19 52.94 33.95
C ALA A 5 -34.67 51.76 33.13
N VAL A 6 -35.34 51.45 32.01
CA VAL A 6 -34.92 50.44 31.02
C VAL A 6 -33.51 50.74 30.51
N GLN A 7 -33.20 52.01 30.23
CA GLN A 7 -31.85 52.42 29.80
C GLN A 7 -30.77 52.11 30.86
N TYR A 8 -31.03 52.34 32.15
CA TYR A 8 -30.06 52.02 33.21
C TYR A 8 -29.95 50.51 33.49
N ILE A 9 -31.04 49.75 33.34
CA ILE A 9 -31.01 48.28 33.45
C ILE A 9 -30.16 47.69 32.33
N ASN A 10 -30.37 48.09 31.07
CA ASN A 10 -29.57 47.61 29.94
C ASN A 10 -28.09 48.04 30.04
N GLN A 11 -27.80 49.20 30.64
CA GLN A 11 -26.42 49.60 30.95
C GLN A 11 -25.79 48.75 32.07
N LEU A 12 -26.57 48.34 33.08
CA LEU A 12 -26.12 47.45 34.15
C LEU A 12 -25.84 46.03 33.62
N ASP A 13 -26.72 45.49 32.76
CA ASP A 13 -26.53 44.19 32.11
C ASP A 13 -25.25 44.19 31.27
N HIS A 14 -25.10 45.15 30.35
CA HIS A 14 -23.90 45.27 29.51
C HIS A 14 -22.61 45.48 30.33
N ALA A 15 -22.64 46.26 31.42
CA ALA A 15 -21.49 46.43 32.30
C ALA A 15 -21.10 45.13 33.03
N ARG A 16 -22.07 44.27 33.38
CA ARG A 16 -21.80 42.92 33.92
C ARG A 16 -21.24 42.02 32.82
N CYS A 17 -21.85 41.97 31.64
CA CYS A 17 -21.39 41.17 30.49
C CYS A 17 -19.97 41.50 30.02
N ASP A 18 -19.53 42.75 30.10
CA ASP A 18 -18.13 43.14 29.83
C ASP A 18 -17.18 42.97 31.03
N GLY A 19 -17.69 42.63 32.22
CA GLY A 19 -16.90 42.53 33.45
C GLY A 19 -16.38 43.87 33.97
N ASN A 20 -17.09 44.96 33.68
CA ASN A 20 -16.71 46.32 34.07
C ASN A 20 -17.24 46.66 35.48
N TRP A 21 -16.70 45.95 36.47
CA TRP A 21 -17.12 45.97 37.88
C TRP A 21 -16.96 47.33 38.59
N ASP A 22 -16.30 48.30 37.98
CA ASP A 22 -16.15 49.66 38.51
C ASP A 22 -17.35 50.55 38.18
N LEU A 23 -18.04 50.30 37.06
CA LEU A 23 -19.28 51.02 36.72
C LEU A 23 -20.52 50.46 37.44
N VAL A 24 -20.46 49.20 37.89
CA VAL A 24 -21.61 48.50 38.50
C VAL A 24 -22.19 49.23 39.73
N PRO A 25 -21.43 49.72 40.73
CA PRO A 25 -21.99 50.43 41.89
C PRO A 25 -22.72 51.74 41.51
N GLU A 26 -22.19 52.47 40.53
CA GLU A 26 -22.81 53.68 39.97
C GLU A 26 -24.15 53.37 39.27
N LEU A 27 -24.21 52.24 38.56
CA LEU A 27 -25.40 51.78 37.83
C LEU A 27 -26.45 51.19 38.77
N VAL A 28 -26.07 50.37 39.76
CA VAL A 28 -26.94 49.90 40.84
C VAL A 28 -27.61 51.07 41.56
N ARG A 29 -26.87 52.14 41.89
CA ARG A 29 -27.43 53.35 42.50
C ARG A 29 -28.42 54.08 41.59
N LYS A 30 -28.24 54.04 40.26
CA LYS A 30 -29.18 54.61 39.27
C LYS A 30 -30.43 53.74 39.13
N VAL A 31 -30.28 52.41 39.11
CA VAL A 31 -31.38 51.44 39.08
C VAL A 31 -32.24 51.58 40.35
N ARG A 32 -31.67 51.51 41.56
CA ARG A 32 -32.44 51.71 42.83
C ARG A 32 -33.23 53.02 42.90
N LYS A 33 -32.81 54.07 42.17
CA LYS A 33 -33.51 55.36 42.08
C LYS A 33 -34.61 55.41 41.01
N HIS A 34 -34.50 54.63 39.94
CA HIS A 34 -35.36 54.74 38.75
C HIS A 34 -36.21 53.48 38.46
N ALA A 35 -35.87 52.36 39.08
CA ALA A 35 -36.62 51.12 39.15
C ALA A 35 -36.48 50.51 40.58
N PRO A 36 -37.13 51.10 41.61
CA PRO A 36 -37.15 50.52 42.96
C PRO A 36 -37.88 49.17 43.00
N ASP A 37 -38.70 48.89 41.99
CA ASP A 37 -39.35 47.63 41.65
C ASP A 37 -38.40 46.52 41.14
N ARG A 38 -37.08 46.79 41.06
CA ARG A 38 -36.03 45.81 40.68
C ARG A 38 -34.97 45.69 41.79
N ALA A 39 -35.44 45.58 43.03
CA ALA A 39 -34.58 45.54 44.21
C ALA A 39 -33.66 44.29 44.23
N CYS A 40 -34.18 43.13 43.81
CA CYS A 40 -33.44 41.87 43.77
C CYS A 40 -32.24 41.92 42.80
N LEU A 41 -32.45 42.37 41.55
CA LEU A 41 -31.37 42.62 40.58
C LEU A 41 -30.32 43.63 41.10
N ALA A 42 -30.78 44.70 41.75
CA ALA A 42 -29.89 45.72 42.28
C ALA A 42 -29.03 45.23 43.47
N LEU A 43 -29.51 44.24 44.25
CA LEU A 43 -28.71 43.57 45.27
C LEU A 43 -27.77 42.54 44.64
N THR A 44 -28.26 41.73 43.70
CA THR A 44 -27.51 40.70 42.97
C THR A 44 -26.27 41.27 42.26
N ALA A 45 -26.41 42.41 41.57
CA ALA A 45 -25.27 43.06 40.93
C ALA A 45 -24.28 43.69 41.94
N GLU A 46 -24.71 44.01 43.17
CA GLU A 46 -23.84 44.47 44.25
C GLU A 46 -23.05 43.30 44.87
N THR A 47 -23.69 42.14 45.09
CA THR A 47 -23.02 40.91 45.56
C THR A 47 -22.03 40.37 44.54
N GLU A 48 -22.39 40.31 43.25
CA GLU A 48 -21.45 39.92 42.19
C GLU A 48 -20.24 40.86 42.12
N CYS A 49 -20.46 42.17 42.29
CA CYS A 49 -19.38 43.17 42.31
C CYS A 49 -18.45 42.97 43.52
N ALA A 50 -19.00 42.60 44.69
CA ALA A 50 -18.21 42.26 45.88
C ALA A 50 -17.38 40.98 45.67
N ILE A 51 -18.00 39.90 45.18
CA ILE A 51 -17.33 38.62 44.88
C ILE A 51 -16.22 38.79 43.84
N ALA A 52 -16.47 39.55 42.76
CA ALA A 52 -15.46 39.85 41.75
C ALA A 52 -14.28 40.65 42.29
N LYS A 53 -14.51 41.54 43.28
CA LYS A 53 -13.46 42.35 43.90
C LYS A 53 -12.63 41.57 44.92
N THR A 54 -13.23 40.71 45.74
CA THR A 54 -12.48 39.87 46.69
C THR A 54 -11.64 38.81 45.96
N THR A 55 -12.22 38.11 44.98
CA THR A 55 -11.48 37.13 44.16
C THR A 55 -10.40 37.79 43.29
N GLY A 56 -10.68 38.97 42.73
CA GLY A 56 -9.69 39.76 41.98
C GLY A 56 -8.53 40.29 42.82
N ALA A 57 -8.79 40.70 44.07
CA ALA A 57 -7.76 41.18 45.00
C ALA A 57 -6.82 40.05 45.45
N ALA A 58 -7.37 38.87 45.78
CA ALA A 58 -6.57 37.68 46.15
C ALA A 58 -5.60 37.24 45.04
N ALA A 59 -5.94 37.47 43.77
CA ALA A 59 -5.07 37.19 42.62
C ALA A 59 -3.87 38.15 42.47
N HIS A 60 -3.81 39.24 43.24
CA HIS A 60 -2.72 40.23 43.21
C HIS A 60 -1.78 40.15 44.42
N THR A 61 -2.10 39.37 45.46
CA THR A 61 -1.30 39.29 46.69
C THR A 61 -0.21 38.21 46.68
N ASN A 62 -0.14 37.37 45.64
CA ASN A 62 0.86 36.30 45.51
C ASN A 62 2.16 36.70 44.79
N THR A 63 2.41 38.00 44.61
CA THR A 63 3.72 38.54 44.22
C THR A 63 4.36 39.28 45.39
N GLU A 64 5.63 38.97 45.68
CA GLU A 64 6.39 39.58 46.77
C GLU A 64 6.53 41.10 46.61
N GLY A 65 6.55 41.83 47.73
CA GLY A 65 6.88 43.27 47.75
C GLY A 65 5.76 44.18 48.25
N ARG A 66 5.62 44.28 49.58
CA ARG A 66 4.79 45.31 50.24
C ARG A 66 5.41 46.70 50.03
N PRO A 67 4.60 47.71 49.68
CA PRO A 67 4.67 48.96 50.43
C PRO A 67 3.29 49.44 50.90
N THR A 68 3.27 50.11 52.05
CA THR A 68 2.05 50.63 52.69
C THR A 68 1.80 52.11 52.37
N THR A 69 0.68 52.40 51.70
CA THR A 69 -0.09 53.64 51.89
C THR A 69 -1.56 53.34 51.53
N ALA A 70 -2.49 53.76 52.39
CA ALA A 70 -3.88 53.33 52.29
C ALA A 70 -4.76 54.24 51.42
N ILE A 71 -5.72 53.64 50.71
CA ILE A 71 -7.03 54.24 50.47
C ILE A 71 -8.06 53.25 51.02
N ASN A 72 -8.75 53.62 52.09
CA ASN A 72 -9.80 52.79 52.68
C ASN A 72 -11.09 52.92 51.86
N THR A 73 -11.37 51.95 51.00
CA THR A 73 -12.74 51.59 50.63
C THR A 73 -13.07 50.29 51.34
N GLY A 74 -14.01 50.34 52.30
CA GLY A 74 -14.13 49.32 53.34
C GLY A 74 -14.41 47.91 52.82
N ASP A 75 -13.87 46.91 53.53
CA ASP A 75 -14.17 45.50 53.32
C ASP A 75 -15.68 45.25 53.42
N VAL A 76 -16.31 45.05 52.27
CA VAL A 76 -17.67 44.49 52.22
C VAL A 76 -17.52 43.03 52.58
N ASN A 77 -17.77 42.72 53.85
CA ASN A 77 -17.67 41.37 54.37
C ASN A 77 -18.70 40.50 53.63
N VAL A 78 -18.21 39.63 52.74
CA VAL A 78 -19.02 38.91 51.73
C VAL A 78 -20.05 37.97 52.37
N THR A 79 -19.77 37.51 53.60
CA THR A 79 -20.71 36.82 54.49
C THR A 79 -21.97 37.62 54.81
N ASP A 80 -21.84 38.94 54.97
CA ASP A 80 -22.90 39.79 55.51
C ASP A 80 -23.95 40.15 54.46
N GLN A 81 -23.73 39.78 53.19
CA GLN A 81 -24.68 39.96 52.10
C GLN A 81 -25.51 38.71 51.81
N LEU A 82 -25.03 37.50 52.14
CA LEU A 82 -25.76 36.24 51.90
C LEU A 82 -27.20 36.23 52.44
N PRO A 83 -27.48 36.47 53.74
CA PRO A 83 -28.85 36.43 54.26
C PRO A 83 -29.75 37.56 53.74
N LYS A 84 -29.16 38.63 53.18
CA LYS A 84 -29.91 39.71 52.51
C LYS A 84 -30.32 39.30 51.10
N LEU A 85 -29.47 38.52 50.41
CA LEU A 85 -29.75 37.97 49.10
C LEU A 85 -30.79 36.84 49.19
N GLU A 86 -30.71 35.97 50.19
CA GLU A 86 -31.73 34.94 50.45
C GLU A 86 -33.11 35.56 50.69
N ALA A 87 -33.22 36.58 51.56
CA ALA A 87 -34.49 37.29 51.77
C ALA A 87 -35.03 37.96 50.49
N ALA A 88 -34.15 38.50 49.63
CA ALA A 88 -34.55 39.10 48.36
C ALA A 88 -34.97 38.06 47.29
N ILE A 89 -34.54 36.81 47.41
CA ILE A 89 -35.00 35.69 46.56
C ILE A 89 -36.41 35.25 46.98
N ASP A 90 -36.65 35.15 48.30
CA ASP A 90 -37.97 34.78 48.85
C ASP A 90 -39.05 35.85 48.60
N GLU A 91 -38.67 37.14 48.53
CA GLU A 91 -39.59 38.26 48.25
C GLU A 91 -39.84 38.52 46.74
N GLU A 92 -38.95 38.12 45.83
CA GLU A 92 -39.05 38.44 44.39
C GLU A 92 -39.95 37.45 43.63
N ALA A 93 -41.24 37.79 43.57
CA ALA A 93 -42.26 37.07 42.78
C ALA A 93 -42.69 37.79 41.48
N ALA A 94 -42.09 38.94 41.14
CA ALA A 94 -42.50 39.74 39.98
C ALA A 94 -41.57 39.59 38.76
N HIS A 95 -40.30 39.22 38.98
CA HIS A 95 -39.29 39.11 37.94
C HIS A 95 -38.48 37.81 38.05
N GLU A 96 -38.97 36.75 37.40
CA GLU A 96 -38.34 35.41 37.40
C GLU A 96 -36.86 35.45 36.96
N ASN A 97 -36.52 36.28 35.97
CA ASN A 97 -35.14 36.52 35.54
C ASN A 97 -34.24 37.13 36.63
N ASP A 98 -34.75 38.02 37.47
CA ASP A 98 -33.97 38.64 38.55
C ASP A 98 -33.73 37.64 39.67
N ARG A 99 -34.78 36.90 40.03
CA ARG A 99 -34.74 35.81 41.00
C ARG A 99 -33.74 34.72 40.58
N PHE A 100 -33.78 34.26 39.33
CA PHE A 100 -32.84 33.28 38.79
C PHE A 100 -31.39 33.78 38.86
N GLN A 101 -31.12 35.04 38.50
CA GLN A 101 -29.79 35.63 38.64
C GLN A 101 -29.35 35.71 40.12
N ALA A 102 -30.26 35.98 41.04
CA ALA A 102 -29.99 36.02 42.49
C ALA A 102 -29.68 34.63 43.06
N GLU A 103 -30.46 33.61 42.72
CA GLU A 103 -30.24 32.20 43.10
C GLU A 103 -28.87 31.70 42.61
N VAL A 104 -28.50 32.00 41.36
CA VAL A 104 -27.16 31.69 40.82
C VAL A 104 -26.05 32.47 41.56
N CYS A 105 -26.29 33.73 41.94
CA CYS A 105 -25.32 34.50 42.73
C CYS A 105 -25.16 33.95 44.16
N ALA A 106 -26.23 33.44 44.79
CA ALA A 106 -26.16 32.77 46.08
C ALA A 106 -25.39 31.44 45.98
N GLY A 107 -25.60 30.67 44.91
CA GLY A 107 -24.80 29.48 44.60
C GLY A 107 -23.31 29.80 44.41
N TRP A 108 -22.98 30.85 43.65
CA TRP A 108 -21.59 31.32 43.48
C TRP A 108 -20.96 31.75 44.80
N LEU A 109 -21.72 32.45 45.65
CA LEU A 109 -21.31 32.88 46.98
C LEU A 109 -20.95 31.67 47.87
N HIS A 110 -21.83 30.67 47.99
CA HIS A 110 -21.51 29.42 48.72
C HIS A 110 -20.26 28.71 48.18
N TRP A 111 -20.09 28.65 46.85
CA TRP A 111 -18.88 28.05 46.25
C TRP A 111 -17.59 28.82 46.63
N THR A 112 -17.63 30.16 46.69
CA THR A 112 -16.48 30.96 47.15
C THR A 112 -16.20 30.87 48.65
N LEU A 113 -17.20 30.49 49.46
CA LEU A 113 -17.05 30.24 50.91
C LEU A 113 -16.59 28.78 51.21
N GLY A 114 -16.72 27.87 50.23
CA GLY A 114 -16.37 26.46 50.36
C GLY A 114 -17.53 25.51 50.68
N ASP A 115 -18.76 26.02 50.77
CA ASP A 115 -19.97 25.26 51.12
C ASP A 115 -20.55 24.51 49.91
N TYR A 116 -19.79 23.59 49.32
CA TYR A 116 -20.14 22.93 48.05
C TYR A 116 -21.51 22.20 48.09
N ASN A 117 -21.88 21.62 49.24
CA ASN A 117 -23.17 20.95 49.42
C ASN A 117 -24.36 21.93 49.44
N LEU A 118 -24.16 23.15 49.98
CA LEU A 118 -25.18 24.22 49.94
C LEU A 118 -25.22 24.88 48.56
N CYS A 119 -24.08 24.99 47.87
CA CYS A 119 -24.02 25.42 46.47
C CYS A 119 -24.90 24.53 45.58
N VAL A 120 -24.75 23.20 45.64
CA VAL A 120 -25.54 22.26 44.80
C VAL A 120 -27.04 22.30 45.12
N SER A 121 -27.45 22.53 46.38
CA SER A 121 -28.86 22.57 46.78
C SER A 121 -29.53 23.95 46.65
N ARG A 122 -28.75 25.03 46.53
CA ARG A 122 -29.24 26.40 46.26
C ARG A 122 -29.21 26.80 44.79
N LEU A 123 -28.41 26.14 43.95
CA LEU A 123 -28.42 26.39 42.51
C LEU A 123 -29.75 25.90 41.89
N PRO A 124 -30.35 26.69 40.98
CA PRO A 124 -31.58 26.28 40.29
C PRO A 124 -31.35 25.03 39.43
N GLU A 125 -32.40 24.27 39.21
CA GLU A 125 -32.38 23.24 38.16
C GLU A 125 -32.33 23.91 36.80
N ASN A 126 -31.49 23.39 35.89
CA ASN A 126 -31.30 23.93 34.53
C ASN A 126 -32.46 23.53 33.61
N ASN A 127 -33.70 23.86 34.01
CA ASN A 127 -34.93 23.51 33.31
C ASN A 127 -35.24 24.50 32.17
N LEU A 128 -34.20 24.91 31.43
CA LEU A 128 -34.31 25.74 30.23
C LEU A 128 -34.49 24.84 29.02
N GLU A 129 -35.75 24.61 28.62
CA GLU A 129 -36.07 23.92 27.37
C GLU A 129 -35.60 24.73 26.15
N GLU A 130 -35.48 24.07 24.98
CA GLU A 130 -35.02 24.69 23.73
C GLU A 130 -36.02 25.71 23.17
N GLY A 131 -36.06 26.91 23.73
CA GLY A 131 -36.81 28.04 23.18
C GLY A 131 -36.98 29.29 24.06
N GLU A 132 -36.85 29.18 25.39
CA GLU A 132 -37.31 30.27 26.28
C GLU A 132 -36.40 31.51 26.27
N ILE A 133 -35.07 31.35 26.23
CA ILE A 133 -34.15 32.48 26.09
C ILE A 133 -33.92 32.76 24.60
N ASN A 134 -34.68 33.71 24.05
CA ASN A 134 -34.50 34.16 22.67
C ASN A 134 -33.07 34.73 22.46
N PRO A 135 -32.21 34.09 21.64
CA PRO A 135 -30.81 34.48 21.49
C PRO A 135 -30.63 35.85 20.80
N ALA A 136 -31.69 36.39 20.19
CA ALA A 136 -31.68 37.72 19.60
C ALA A 136 -31.92 38.87 20.60
N ASP A 137 -32.36 38.58 21.84
CA ASP A 137 -32.54 39.62 22.85
C ASP A 137 -31.21 39.96 23.55
N ARG A 138 -30.78 41.22 23.42
CA ARG A 138 -29.55 41.77 24.04
C ARG A 138 -29.74 42.23 25.49
N SER A 139 -30.96 42.23 26.02
CA SER A 139 -31.26 42.62 27.41
C SER A 139 -31.28 41.43 28.38
N ALA A 140 -30.96 40.23 27.89
CA ALA A 140 -30.88 38.99 28.66
C ALA A 140 -29.54 38.25 28.45
N GLU A 141 -28.45 38.97 28.13
CA GLU A 141 -27.13 38.33 27.95
C GLU A 141 -26.61 37.81 29.30
N TRP A 142 -26.76 38.57 30.38
CA TRP A 142 -26.31 38.10 31.70
C TRP A 142 -27.10 36.88 32.21
N THR A 143 -28.39 36.74 31.87
CA THR A 143 -29.14 35.51 32.19
C THR A 143 -28.50 34.27 31.55
N SER A 144 -28.04 34.36 30.29
CA SER A 144 -27.28 33.28 29.64
C SER A 144 -25.91 33.04 30.29
N VAL A 145 -25.25 34.07 30.82
CA VAL A 145 -24.03 33.91 31.61
C VAL A 145 -24.34 33.22 32.95
N CYS A 146 -25.47 33.50 33.58
CA CYS A 146 -25.91 32.87 34.83
C CYS A 146 -26.30 31.40 34.66
N SER A 147 -27.00 31.00 33.59
CA SER A 147 -27.31 29.57 33.37
C SER A 147 -26.04 28.75 33.13
N LEU A 148 -25.08 29.30 32.39
CA LEU A 148 -23.77 28.69 32.16
C LEU A 148 -22.93 28.58 33.45
N LYS A 149 -22.93 29.63 34.29
CA LYS A 149 -22.35 29.60 35.65
C LYS A 149 -23.01 28.55 36.53
N ALA A 150 -24.33 28.42 36.50
CA ALA A 150 -25.07 27.46 37.31
C ALA A 150 -24.67 26.02 36.96
N ALA A 151 -24.62 25.70 35.67
CA ALA A 151 -24.13 24.43 35.16
C ALA A 151 -22.68 24.15 35.59
N TYR A 152 -21.78 25.14 35.41
CA TYR A 152 -20.38 25.05 35.83
C TYR A 152 -20.23 24.74 37.31
N LEU A 153 -20.86 25.55 38.17
CA LEU A 153 -20.72 25.45 39.63
C LEU A 153 -21.30 24.12 40.16
N LYS A 154 -22.46 23.69 39.64
CA LYS A 154 -23.06 22.40 40.00
C LYS A 154 -22.14 21.23 39.63
N ALA A 155 -21.61 21.22 38.41
CA ALA A 155 -20.69 20.18 37.96
C ALA A 155 -19.33 20.20 38.70
N ASN A 156 -18.79 21.37 39.00
CA ASN A 156 -17.53 21.53 39.76
C ASN A 156 -17.67 21.02 41.21
N CYS A 157 -18.80 21.26 41.86
CA CYS A 157 -19.09 20.71 43.18
C CYS A 157 -19.23 19.17 43.16
N LEU A 158 -19.92 18.60 42.17
CA LEU A 158 -20.08 17.15 42.01
C LEU A 158 -18.74 16.45 41.66
N ALA A 159 -17.88 17.09 40.87
CA ALA A 159 -16.52 16.58 40.63
C ALA A 159 -15.72 16.56 41.94
N ARG A 160 -15.88 17.57 42.80
CA ARG A 160 -15.23 17.66 44.13
C ARG A 160 -15.79 16.69 45.18
N SER A 161 -17.00 16.15 45.02
CA SER A 161 -17.50 15.03 45.83
C SER A 161 -17.06 13.65 45.31
N GLY A 162 -16.37 13.59 44.18
CA GLY A 162 -15.96 12.33 43.52
C GLY A 162 -17.03 11.73 42.61
N GLU A 163 -18.12 12.44 42.34
CA GLU A 163 -19.28 11.92 41.61
C GLU A 163 -19.17 12.22 40.11
N LEU A 164 -18.08 11.76 39.48
CA LEU A 164 -17.67 12.09 38.11
C LEU A 164 -18.81 11.93 37.08
N LYS A 165 -19.59 10.84 37.18
CA LYS A 165 -20.73 10.61 36.27
C LYS A 165 -21.86 11.64 36.42
N GLN A 166 -22.10 12.15 37.63
CA GLN A 166 -23.08 13.22 37.89
C GLN A 166 -22.53 14.59 37.48
N ALA A 167 -21.23 14.82 37.66
CA ALA A 167 -20.57 16.03 37.18
C ALA A 167 -20.63 16.14 35.64
N LEU A 168 -20.34 15.05 34.93
CA LEU A 168 -20.38 15.00 33.47
C LEU A 168 -21.80 15.09 32.90
N SER A 169 -22.83 14.54 33.58
CA SER A 169 -24.22 14.76 33.19
C SER A 169 -24.70 16.20 33.45
N ALA A 170 -24.23 16.83 34.55
CA ALA A 170 -24.49 18.25 34.83
C ALA A 170 -23.82 19.18 33.80
N TYR A 171 -22.58 18.90 33.38
CA TYR A 171 -21.95 19.61 32.26
C TYR A 171 -22.73 19.41 30.95
N ARG A 172 -23.11 18.16 30.61
CA ARG A 172 -23.92 17.88 29.41
C ARG A 172 -25.24 18.65 29.41
N ALA A 173 -25.96 18.69 30.54
CA ALA A 173 -27.19 19.46 30.70
C ALA A 173 -26.98 20.99 30.62
N GLY A 174 -25.74 21.47 30.82
CA GLY A 174 -25.38 22.87 30.63
C GLY A 174 -25.18 23.29 29.18
N LEU A 175 -24.94 22.37 28.25
CA LEU A 175 -24.61 22.67 26.85
C LEU A 175 -25.60 23.61 26.13
N PRO A 176 -26.93 23.52 26.32
CA PRO A 176 -27.88 24.46 25.70
C PRO A 176 -27.66 25.94 26.08
N SER A 177 -27.02 26.23 27.23
CA SER A 177 -26.66 27.61 27.62
C SER A 177 -25.66 28.27 26.65
N LEU A 178 -24.94 27.47 25.84
CA LEU A 178 -24.07 27.95 24.78
C LEU A 178 -24.84 28.34 23.50
N GLY A 179 -26.17 28.22 23.47
CA GLY A 179 -27.00 28.62 22.32
C GLY A 179 -26.75 30.07 21.85
N ARG A 180 -26.51 31.00 22.79
CA ARG A 180 -26.17 32.41 22.47
C ARG A 180 -24.78 32.54 21.82
N VAL A 181 -23.82 31.68 22.15
CA VAL A 181 -22.46 31.64 21.56
C VAL A 181 -22.51 31.20 20.09
N TRP A 182 -23.45 30.32 19.74
CA TRP A 182 -23.59 29.82 18.37
C TRP A 182 -24.43 30.73 17.46
N ALA A 183 -25.01 31.81 17.98
CA ALA A 183 -25.90 32.71 17.24
C ALA A 183 -25.17 33.85 16.50
N GLU A 184 -23.84 33.82 16.42
CA GLU A 184 -22.94 34.80 15.76
C GLU A 184 -23.09 36.27 16.18
N GLN A 185 -23.92 36.58 17.19
CA GLN A 185 -24.00 37.92 17.76
C GLN A 185 -22.82 38.18 18.71
N GLY A 186 -22.25 39.38 18.64
CA GLY A 186 -21.02 39.74 19.35
C GLY A 186 -21.05 39.42 20.85
N MET A 187 -20.12 38.56 21.27
CA MET A 187 -20.07 37.93 22.59
C MET A 187 -19.40 38.83 23.64
N GLY A 188 -20.10 39.12 24.75
CA GLY A 188 -19.53 39.85 25.88
C GLY A 188 -18.38 39.10 26.56
N ARG A 189 -17.46 39.86 27.20
CA ARG A 189 -16.22 39.31 27.78
C ARG A 189 -16.46 38.21 28.81
N GLN A 190 -17.49 38.35 29.65
CA GLN A 190 -17.86 37.36 30.66
C GLN A 190 -18.48 36.12 30.03
N LEU A 191 -19.32 36.25 28.98
CA LEU A 191 -19.86 35.07 28.28
C LEU A 191 -18.73 34.26 27.65
N ARG A 192 -17.75 34.91 27.02
CA ARG A 192 -16.54 34.26 26.51
C ARG A 192 -15.75 33.55 27.61
N TYR A 193 -15.49 34.24 28.73
CA TYR A 193 -14.74 33.71 29.87
C TYR A 193 -15.40 32.46 30.47
N TRP A 194 -16.71 32.53 30.78
CA TRP A 194 -17.42 31.40 31.39
C TRP A 194 -17.61 30.24 30.41
N SER A 195 -17.75 30.50 29.10
CA SER A 195 -17.78 29.44 28.07
C SER A 195 -16.44 28.73 27.93
N GLU A 196 -15.33 29.47 27.90
CA GLU A 196 -14.00 28.89 27.78
C GLU A 196 -13.64 28.05 29.02
N LEU A 197 -13.97 28.53 30.22
CA LEU A 197 -13.77 27.80 31.48
C LEU A 197 -14.65 26.54 31.57
N PHE A 198 -15.94 26.65 31.27
CA PHE A 198 -16.89 25.54 31.29
C PHE A 198 -16.49 24.42 30.34
N LEU A 199 -16.13 24.76 29.10
CA LEU A 199 -15.71 23.77 28.10
C LEU A 199 -14.35 23.15 28.44
N THR A 200 -13.40 23.92 28.98
CA THR A 200 -12.09 23.41 29.42
C THR A 200 -12.27 22.34 30.50
N GLU A 201 -12.96 22.65 31.59
CA GLU A 201 -13.14 21.70 32.70
C GLU A 201 -13.98 20.48 32.29
N TYR A 202 -15.01 20.65 31.45
CA TYR A 202 -15.80 19.53 30.94
C TYR A 202 -14.95 18.55 30.09
N CYS A 203 -14.08 19.07 29.21
CA CYS A 203 -13.20 18.24 28.39
C CYS A 203 -12.10 17.55 29.21
N MET A 204 -11.52 18.24 30.20
CA MET A 204 -10.50 17.63 31.05
C MET A 204 -11.09 16.53 31.94
N LEU A 205 -12.29 16.74 32.49
CA LEU A 205 -12.97 15.76 33.33
C LEU A 205 -13.46 14.53 32.53
N SER A 206 -13.84 14.69 31.26
CA SER A 206 -14.17 13.53 30.42
C SER A 206 -12.93 12.71 30.08
N GLY A 207 -11.80 13.36 29.75
CA GLY A 207 -10.50 12.70 29.57
C GLY A 207 -10.03 11.93 30.81
N GLU A 208 -10.28 12.45 32.01
CA GLU A 208 -10.04 11.72 33.27
C GLU A 208 -10.97 10.51 33.44
N ALA A 209 -12.29 10.67 33.24
CA ALA A 209 -13.25 9.57 33.35
C ALA A 209 -13.00 8.42 32.36
N TYR A 210 -12.47 8.71 31.17
CA TYR A 210 -12.01 7.69 30.21
C TYR A 210 -10.74 6.96 30.68
N ARG A 211 -9.74 7.68 31.22
CA ARG A 211 -8.53 7.06 31.79
C ARG A 211 -8.82 6.16 32.99
N SER A 212 -9.74 6.58 33.86
CA SER A 212 -10.21 5.78 35.01
C SER A 212 -11.15 4.64 34.61
N ASN A 213 -11.47 4.51 33.31
CA ASN A 213 -12.38 3.51 32.75
C ASN A 213 -13.77 3.50 33.41
N GLU A 214 -14.22 4.65 33.91
CA GLU A 214 -15.54 4.77 34.54
C GLU A 214 -16.66 4.88 33.51
N ILE A 215 -16.35 5.42 32.33
CA ILE A 215 -17.31 5.66 31.24
C ILE A 215 -16.70 5.10 29.95
N THR A 216 -17.50 4.34 29.19
CA THR A 216 -17.13 3.83 27.87
C THR A 216 -17.35 4.88 26.78
N GLN A 217 -16.46 4.96 25.79
CA GLN A 217 -16.56 5.92 24.67
C GLN A 217 -17.71 5.62 23.67
N VAL A 218 -18.33 4.43 23.80
CA VAL A 218 -19.43 3.91 22.97
C VAL A 218 -20.71 4.76 23.02
N ASP A 219 -20.96 5.50 24.11
CA ASP A 219 -22.13 6.39 24.19
C ASP A 219 -22.09 7.43 23.06
N ALA A 220 -23.17 7.59 22.30
CA ALA A 220 -23.25 8.61 21.24
C ALA A 220 -22.91 10.02 21.74
N ASP A 221 -23.19 10.27 23.02
CA ASP A 221 -22.95 11.47 23.82
C ASP A 221 -21.47 11.78 24.15
N SER A 222 -20.57 10.80 24.02
CA SER A 222 -19.22 10.81 24.61
C SER A 222 -18.39 12.03 24.18
N MET A 223 -18.42 12.35 22.89
CA MET A 223 -17.62 13.43 22.29
C MET A 223 -18.27 14.83 22.42
N ALA A 224 -19.43 14.97 23.08
CA ALA A 224 -20.20 16.21 23.11
C ALA A 224 -19.42 17.42 23.64
N GLY A 225 -18.62 17.25 24.70
CA GLY A 225 -17.79 18.32 25.27
C GLY A 225 -16.71 18.80 24.29
N TYR A 226 -15.97 17.87 23.69
CA TYR A 226 -14.93 18.18 22.72
C TYR A 226 -15.47 18.80 21.42
N ARG A 227 -16.63 18.33 20.93
CA ARG A 227 -17.32 18.91 19.77
C ARG A 227 -17.85 20.32 20.06
N ALA A 228 -18.35 20.56 21.28
CA ALA A 228 -18.71 21.90 21.73
C ALA A 228 -17.50 22.85 21.86
N TRP A 229 -16.33 22.33 22.28
CA TRP A 229 -15.06 23.06 22.29
C TRP A 229 -14.58 23.43 20.89
N ALA A 230 -14.59 22.49 19.93
CA ALA A 230 -14.26 22.78 18.53
C ALA A 230 -15.17 23.86 17.94
N ARG A 231 -16.50 23.67 18.06
CA ARG A 231 -17.51 24.62 17.58
C ARG A 231 -17.37 26.01 18.23
N PHE A 232 -16.95 26.09 19.49
CA PHE A 232 -16.66 27.36 20.19
C PHE A 232 -15.48 28.13 19.59
N TRP A 233 -14.47 27.43 19.06
CA TRP A 233 -13.35 28.06 18.35
C TRP A 233 -13.70 28.41 16.90
N ASP A 234 -14.47 27.56 16.21
CA ASP A 234 -14.96 27.83 14.85
C ASP A 234 -15.83 29.10 14.80
N THR A 235 -16.80 29.26 15.71
CA THR A 235 -17.69 30.45 15.71
C THR A 235 -16.97 31.76 16.01
N MET A 236 -15.76 31.73 16.58
CA MET A 236 -14.97 32.95 16.78
C MET A 236 -14.33 33.49 15.50
N SER A 237 -14.24 32.69 14.41
CA SER A 237 -13.60 33.09 13.14
C SER A 237 -12.17 33.64 13.30
N THR A 238 -11.47 33.28 14.38
CA THR A 238 -10.07 33.61 14.66
C THR A 238 -9.24 32.34 14.74
N PRO A 239 -7.98 32.33 14.25
CA PRO A 239 -7.11 31.17 14.44
C PRO A 239 -7.00 30.83 15.94
N VAL A 240 -7.03 29.54 16.26
CA VAL A 240 -6.98 29.05 17.64
C VAL A 240 -5.72 29.60 18.31
N THR A 241 -5.90 30.39 19.37
CA THR A 241 -4.79 31.07 20.05
C THR A 241 -4.27 30.23 21.19
N GLY A 242 -2.96 29.97 21.20
CA GLY A 242 -2.29 29.17 22.23
C GLY A 242 -2.31 29.78 23.63
N GLY A 243 -1.62 29.10 24.55
CA GLY A 243 -1.51 29.48 25.95
C GLY A 243 -2.75 29.12 26.78
N TYR A 244 -3.12 30.01 27.70
CA TYR A 244 -4.07 29.76 28.79
C TYR A 244 -5.33 30.62 28.65
N GLY A 245 -6.49 30.04 28.97
CA GLY A 245 -7.75 30.79 29.10
C GLY A 245 -7.82 31.61 30.39
N PHE A 246 -7.32 31.05 31.50
CA PHE A 246 -7.27 31.70 32.81
C PHE A 246 -5.94 31.44 33.54
N LYS A 247 -5.57 32.31 34.50
CA LYS A 247 -4.35 32.14 35.31
C LYS A 247 -4.49 30.92 36.23
N GLY A 248 -3.92 29.80 35.81
CA GLY A 248 -4.00 28.52 36.53
C GLY A 248 -5.05 27.55 35.97
N SER A 249 -5.68 27.84 34.82
CA SER A 249 -6.37 26.80 34.07
C SER A 249 -5.36 25.88 33.37
N VAL A 250 -5.85 24.77 32.81
CA VAL A 250 -5.09 23.94 31.87
C VAL A 250 -4.77 24.75 30.58
N PRO A 251 -3.65 24.51 29.88
CA PRO A 251 -3.37 25.09 28.56
C PRO A 251 -4.37 24.64 27.50
N ARG A 252 -4.70 25.53 26.55
CA ARG A 252 -5.61 25.23 25.44
C ARG A 252 -5.11 24.08 24.55
N ARG A 253 -3.78 23.97 24.36
CA ARG A 253 -3.19 22.85 23.59
C ARG A 253 -3.50 21.49 24.23
N THR A 254 -3.61 21.43 25.55
CA THR A 254 -3.92 20.19 26.28
C THR A 254 -5.36 19.76 26.02
N VAL A 255 -6.34 20.68 26.00
CA VAL A 255 -7.73 20.33 25.64
C VAL A 255 -7.82 19.71 24.23
N TRP A 256 -7.06 20.28 23.27
CA TRP A 256 -6.94 19.72 21.92
C TRP A 256 -6.17 18.38 21.88
N ARG A 257 -5.19 18.17 22.77
CA ARG A 257 -4.55 16.87 22.97
C ARG A 257 -5.54 15.82 23.48
N GLU A 258 -6.28 16.11 24.54
CA GLU A 258 -7.26 15.15 25.11
C GLU A 258 -8.31 14.77 24.05
N TYR A 259 -8.78 15.72 23.25
CA TYR A 259 -9.67 15.46 22.11
C TYR A 259 -9.04 14.55 21.05
N TYR A 260 -7.81 14.85 20.61
CA TYR A 260 -7.09 14.04 19.63
C TYR A 260 -6.86 12.61 20.14
N PHE A 261 -6.45 12.44 21.40
CA PHE A 261 -6.23 11.13 22.01
C PHE A 261 -7.55 10.37 22.26
N ALA A 262 -8.66 11.05 22.58
CA ALA A 262 -9.98 10.42 22.66
C ALA A 262 -10.45 9.88 21.30
N LEU A 263 -10.31 10.67 20.22
CA LEU A 263 -10.58 10.19 18.85
C LEU A 263 -9.61 9.08 18.42
N SER A 264 -8.35 9.16 18.83
CA SER A 264 -7.34 8.12 18.57
C SER A 264 -7.72 6.80 19.23
N SER A 265 -8.18 6.81 20.48
CA SER A 265 -8.67 5.64 21.22
C SER A 265 -9.80 4.91 20.49
N ILE A 266 -10.70 5.64 19.82
CA ILE A 266 -11.78 5.08 19.00
C ILE A 266 -11.22 4.35 17.77
N VAL A 267 -10.20 4.91 17.11
CA VAL A 267 -9.49 4.27 15.98
C VAL A 267 -8.65 3.07 16.44
N ASP A 268 -7.96 3.18 17.57
CA ASP A 268 -7.11 2.13 18.16
C ASP A 268 -7.87 0.88 18.60
N THR A 269 -9.20 0.98 18.79
CA THR A 269 -10.07 -0.10 19.27
C THR A 269 -11.27 -0.40 18.35
N ASP A 270 -11.30 0.19 17.15
CA ASP A 270 -12.39 0.12 16.16
C ASP A 270 -13.80 0.33 16.75
N GLN A 271 -13.92 1.22 17.73
CA GLN A 271 -15.20 1.51 18.39
C GLN A 271 -16.16 2.22 17.42
N PRO A 272 -17.48 1.98 17.54
CA PRO A 272 -18.47 2.63 16.69
C PRO A 272 -18.43 4.14 16.89
N PHE A 273 -18.27 4.89 15.78
CA PHE A 273 -18.14 6.34 15.81
C PHE A 273 -19.36 7.00 16.49
N PRO A 274 -19.17 7.72 17.62
CA PRO A 274 -20.27 8.44 18.30
C PRO A 274 -20.80 9.55 17.40
N THR A 275 -22.11 9.60 17.15
CA THR A 275 -22.73 10.58 16.22
C THR A 275 -23.41 11.76 16.91
N GLY A 276 -23.49 11.80 18.24
CA GLY A 276 -24.10 12.91 18.99
C GLY A 276 -23.31 14.22 18.82
N PHE A 277 -24.03 15.34 18.63
CA PHE A 277 -23.45 16.68 18.44
C PHE A 277 -22.50 16.84 17.23
N VAL A 278 -22.47 15.90 16.27
CA VAL A 278 -21.74 16.08 14.99
C VAL A 278 -22.37 17.23 14.20
N SER A 279 -21.55 18.16 13.73
CA SER A 279 -22.01 19.34 13.00
C SER A 279 -22.08 19.10 11.49
N ASN A 280 -23.29 19.24 10.93
CA ASN A 280 -23.56 19.34 9.48
C ASN A 280 -23.09 18.15 8.61
N THR A 281 -23.68 16.97 8.82
CA THR A 281 -23.52 15.84 7.91
C THR A 281 -24.30 16.05 6.60
N ALA A 282 -23.60 16.23 5.49
CA ALA A 282 -24.11 15.77 4.21
C ALA A 282 -24.31 14.25 4.30
N GLY A 283 -25.46 13.75 3.84
CA GLY A 283 -25.92 12.38 4.14
C GLY A 283 -25.11 11.23 3.52
N ASP A 284 -24.04 11.55 2.80
CA ASP A 284 -23.33 10.65 1.88
C ASP A 284 -22.00 10.11 2.45
N LEU A 285 -21.62 10.46 3.69
CA LEU A 285 -20.33 10.10 4.30
C LEU A 285 -20.45 8.95 5.31
N SER A 286 -19.59 7.92 5.19
CA SER A 286 -19.53 6.81 6.16
C SER A 286 -19.14 7.30 7.57
N PRO A 287 -19.54 6.60 8.65
CA PRO A 287 -19.14 6.97 10.02
C PRO A 287 -17.61 6.96 10.21
N ARG A 288 -16.89 6.06 9.54
CA ARG A 288 -15.41 6.04 9.54
C ARG A 288 -14.82 7.24 8.79
N ASN A 289 -15.44 7.71 7.70
CA ASN A 289 -15.03 8.93 7.01
C ASN A 289 -15.27 10.18 7.88
N GLN A 290 -16.41 10.25 8.58
CA GLN A 290 -16.70 11.32 9.55
C GLN A 290 -15.65 11.32 10.69
N LEU A 291 -15.33 10.16 11.28
CA LEU A 291 -14.24 9.99 12.25
C LEU A 291 -12.88 10.46 11.68
N ARG A 292 -12.54 10.09 10.44
CA ARG A 292 -11.27 10.51 9.80
C ARG A 292 -11.18 12.04 9.67
N ILE A 293 -12.28 12.70 9.30
CA ILE A 293 -12.36 14.16 9.18
C ILE A 293 -12.21 14.84 10.55
N GLU A 294 -12.94 14.37 11.56
CA GLU A 294 -12.90 14.92 12.92
C GLU A 294 -11.50 14.76 13.54
N LEU A 295 -10.90 13.57 13.41
CA LEU A 295 -9.52 13.29 13.81
C LEU A 295 -8.54 14.24 13.13
N LYS A 296 -8.68 14.49 11.81
CA LYS A 296 -7.80 15.41 11.07
C LYS A 296 -7.89 16.85 11.57
N HIS A 297 -9.08 17.30 11.95
CA HIS A 297 -9.28 18.64 12.49
C HIS A 297 -8.64 18.80 13.88
N ALA A 298 -8.83 17.83 14.77
CA ALA A 298 -8.17 17.81 16.08
C ALA A 298 -6.63 17.72 15.94
N GLU A 299 -6.14 16.84 15.06
CA GLU A 299 -4.72 16.62 14.72
C GLU A 299 -4.04 17.92 14.27
N ALA A 300 -4.55 18.57 13.23
CA ALA A 300 -3.97 19.78 12.66
C ALA A 300 -4.01 20.96 13.65
N THR A 301 -5.06 21.05 14.48
CA THR A 301 -5.19 22.10 15.49
C THR A 301 -4.22 21.88 16.64
N TYR A 302 -4.11 20.66 17.17
CA TYR A 302 -3.14 20.32 18.21
C TYR A 302 -1.70 20.48 17.72
N GLN A 303 -1.38 19.99 16.51
CA GLN A 303 -0.07 20.20 15.84
C GLN A 303 0.29 21.68 15.76
N THR A 304 -0.63 22.53 15.30
CA THR A 304 -0.38 23.96 15.12
C THR A 304 -0.07 24.66 16.43
N LEU A 305 -0.78 24.30 17.52
CA LEU A 305 -0.49 24.83 18.85
C LEU A 305 0.82 24.29 19.41
N LEU A 306 1.05 22.97 19.37
CA LEU A 306 2.24 22.32 19.91
C LEU A 306 3.52 22.79 19.21
N LEU A 307 3.55 22.76 17.87
CA LEU A 307 4.70 23.20 17.08
C LEU A 307 4.80 24.73 16.98
N GLY A 308 3.72 25.47 17.30
CA GLY A 308 3.74 26.93 17.45
C GLY A 308 4.39 27.38 18.76
N GLU A 309 4.04 26.72 19.88
CA GLU A 309 4.52 27.06 21.22
C GLU A 309 5.92 26.49 21.55
N THR A 310 6.30 25.35 20.97
CA THR A 310 7.61 24.73 21.23
C THR A 310 8.77 25.47 20.55
N SER A 311 9.85 25.70 21.30
CA SER A 311 11.16 26.09 20.77
C SER A 311 12.04 24.87 20.52
N PHE A 312 13.05 25.00 19.65
CA PHE A 312 14.09 23.97 19.49
C PHE A 312 14.81 23.72 20.83
N PRO A 313 15.13 22.45 21.18
CA PRO A 313 15.77 22.09 22.45
C PRO A 313 17.14 22.74 22.65
N ARG A 314 17.49 22.94 23.91
CA ARG A 314 18.88 23.19 24.33
C ARG A 314 19.60 21.85 24.51
N ALA A 315 20.90 21.89 24.76
CA ALA A 315 21.69 20.67 25.02
C ALA A 315 21.29 19.93 26.31
N ASP A 316 20.49 20.56 27.16
CA ASP A 316 19.96 20.12 28.45
C ASP A 316 18.42 20.01 28.48
N GLU A 317 17.73 20.15 27.34
CA GLU A 317 16.27 20.06 27.25
C GLU A 317 15.81 18.98 26.24
N GLU A 318 14.90 18.10 26.63
CA GLU A 318 14.21 17.17 25.71
C GLU A 318 12.81 17.69 25.30
N ARG A 319 12.08 16.92 24.47
CA ARG A 319 10.81 17.34 23.84
C ARG A 319 9.76 16.22 23.79
N GLU A 320 9.62 15.49 24.89
CA GLU A 320 8.70 14.37 25.09
C GLU A 320 7.28 14.60 24.51
N GLU A 321 6.67 15.78 24.72
CA GLU A 321 5.31 16.08 24.24
C GLU A 321 5.19 16.05 22.70
N VAL A 322 6.27 16.37 21.98
CA VAL A 322 6.36 16.29 20.51
C VAL A 322 6.53 14.84 20.07
N GLU A 323 7.34 14.05 20.79
CA GLU A 323 7.60 12.65 20.46
C GLU A 323 6.38 11.76 20.78
N ALA A 324 5.69 12.02 21.89
CA ALA A 324 4.41 11.39 22.24
C ALA A 324 3.32 11.72 21.21
N PHE A 325 3.28 12.95 20.70
CA PHE A 325 2.39 13.30 19.59
C PHE A 325 2.76 12.54 18.30
N VAL A 326 4.03 12.50 17.92
CA VAL A 326 4.51 11.74 16.75
C VAL A 326 4.18 10.25 16.87
N ASN A 327 4.39 9.65 18.05
CA ASN A 327 4.07 8.24 18.30
C ASN A 327 2.57 7.96 18.12
N GLN A 328 1.67 8.83 18.60
CA GLN A 328 0.23 8.68 18.37
C GLN A 328 -0.17 8.93 16.90
N VAL A 329 0.43 9.91 16.22
CA VAL A 329 0.23 10.14 14.78
C VAL A 329 0.60 8.90 13.98
N LEU A 330 1.74 8.27 14.29
CA LEU A 330 2.20 7.05 13.63
C LEU A 330 1.36 5.83 13.97
N ARG A 331 0.86 5.74 15.21
CA ARG A 331 -0.08 4.69 15.61
C ARG A 331 -1.38 4.79 14.82
N ASN A 332 -2.00 5.97 14.81
CA ASN A 332 -3.20 6.28 14.03
C ASN A 332 -2.98 6.00 12.54
N TRP A 333 -1.86 6.47 11.99
CA TRP A 333 -1.47 6.23 10.60
C TRP A 333 -1.32 4.74 10.28
N SER A 334 -0.71 3.93 11.16
CA SER A 334 -0.52 2.49 10.92
C SER A 334 -1.84 1.72 10.81
N ILE A 335 -2.88 2.17 11.53
CA ILE A 335 -4.23 1.59 11.48
C ILE A 335 -4.99 2.11 10.26
N LEU A 336 -4.99 3.43 10.04
CA LEU A 336 -5.69 4.08 8.92
C LEU A 336 -5.11 3.69 7.54
N CYS A 337 -3.80 3.46 7.44
CA CYS A 337 -3.17 2.89 6.26
C CYS A 337 -3.18 1.35 6.24
N GLY A 338 -3.58 0.70 7.33
CA GLY A 338 -3.86 -0.73 7.40
C GLY A 338 -5.02 -1.14 6.48
N ARG A 339 -5.26 -2.45 6.35
CA ARG A 339 -6.23 -3.03 5.39
C ARG A 339 -7.65 -3.17 5.94
N GLY A 340 -7.89 -2.93 7.23
CA GLY A 340 -9.24 -2.87 7.80
C GLY A 340 -10.03 -1.61 7.44
N TRP A 341 -9.37 -0.59 6.88
CA TRP A 341 -9.96 0.67 6.39
C TRP A 341 -9.98 0.71 4.86
N SER A 342 -11.06 1.24 4.25
CA SER A 342 -11.13 1.38 2.79
C SER A 342 -10.62 2.74 2.31
N GLU A 343 -10.19 2.85 1.05
CA GLU A 343 -9.85 4.16 0.44
C GLU A 343 -11.04 5.14 0.43
N LYS A 344 -12.28 4.63 0.50
CA LYS A 344 -13.51 5.44 0.59
C LYS A 344 -13.64 6.09 1.98
N ASP A 345 -13.24 5.39 3.04
CA ASP A 345 -13.28 5.90 4.42
C ASP A 345 -12.19 6.96 4.67
N LEU A 346 -11.07 6.92 3.95
CA LEU A 346 -9.98 7.88 4.08
C LEU A 346 -10.22 9.21 3.36
N GLY A 347 -11.19 9.25 2.44
CA GLY A 347 -11.57 10.46 1.71
C GLY A 347 -10.57 10.88 0.63
N GLN A 348 -10.50 12.18 0.33
CA GLN A 348 -9.81 12.67 -0.87
C GLN A 348 -8.30 12.39 -0.85
N GLY A 349 -7.84 11.59 -1.80
CA GLY A 349 -6.44 11.20 -1.98
C GLY A 349 -5.98 10.01 -1.14
N GLY A 350 -6.86 9.45 -0.30
CA GLY A 350 -6.68 8.13 0.29
C GLY A 350 -5.46 7.97 1.19
N ARG A 351 -4.93 6.74 1.27
CA ARG A 351 -3.68 6.43 1.99
C ARG A 351 -2.50 7.30 1.54
N SER A 352 -2.44 7.66 0.26
CA SER A 352 -1.34 8.45 -0.32
C SER A 352 -1.36 9.95 0.05
N SER A 353 -2.53 10.53 0.36
CA SER A 353 -2.62 11.91 0.90
C SER A 353 -2.45 11.92 2.42
N LEU A 354 -2.95 10.89 3.12
CA LEU A 354 -2.71 10.65 4.54
C LEU A 354 -1.21 10.53 4.84
N SER A 355 -0.47 9.61 4.19
CA SER A 355 0.97 9.43 4.44
C SER A 355 1.79 10.70 4.16
N ARG A 356 1.46 11.49 3.13
CA ARG A 356 2.15 12.77 2.88
C ARG A 356 1.87 13.82 3.96
N GLY A 357 0.64 13.89 4.47
CA GLY A 357 0.34 14.73 5.64
C GLY A 357 1.14 14.33 6.88
N VAL A 358 1.39 13.03 7.07
CA VAL A 358 2.27 12.53 8.15
C VAL A 358 3.73 12.89 7.90
N LEU A 359 4.23 12.86 6.66
CA LEU A 359 5.57 13.38 6.34
C LEU A 359 5.71 14.88 6.64
N ASP A 360 4.70 15.69 6.31
CA ASP A 360 4.68 17.13 6.65
C ASP A 360 4.70 17.35 8.18
N ILE A 361 3.98 16.52 8.96
CA ILE A 361 4.04 16.52 10.43
C ILE A 361 5.45 16.14 10.91
N LEU A 362 6.03 15.05 10.40
CA LEU A 362 7.34 14.54 10.81
C LEU A 362 8.48 15.51 10.52
N TYR A 363 8.52 16.12 9.34
CA TYR A 363 9.50 17.14 9.02
C TYR A 363 9.32 18.41 9.86
N SER A 364 8.08 18.78 10.18
CA SER A 364 7.79 19.91 11.09
C SER A 364 8.22 19.60 12.54
N ALA A 365 8.04 18.37 13.00
CA ALA A 365 8.50 17.90 14.31
C ALA A 365 10.03 17.82 14.39
N ALA A 366 10.70 17.35 13.32
CA ALA A 366 12.15 17.31 13.22
C ALA A 366 12.82 18.70 13.33
N MET A 367 12.13 19.78 12.93
CA MET A 367 12.60 21.17 13.15
C MET A 367 12.45 21.64 14.61
N LYS A 368 11.85 20.82 15.49
CA LYS A 368 11.59 21.11 16.91
C LYS A 368 12.28 20.13 17.87
N THR A 369 12.98 19.12 17.36
CA THR A 369 13.69 18.09 18.13
C THR A 369 15.15 17.98 17.68
N TYR A 370 15.99 17.29 18.45
CA TYR A 370 17.38 17.01 18.09
C TYR A 370 17.64 15.51 18.15
N HIS A 371 18.08 14.91 17.05
CA HIS A 371 18.46 13.49 16.91
C HIS A 371 17.42 12.44 17.36
N SER A 372 16.15 12.82 17.52
CA SER A 372 15.04 11.94 17.90
C SER A 372 14.99 10.65 17.07
N THR A 373 15.22 9.51 17.72
CA THR A 373 15.23 8.19 17.05
C THR A 373 13.83 7.80 16.59
N SER A 374 12.80 8.11 17.39
CA SER A 374 11.40 7.89 17.04
C SER A 374 11.03 8.57 15.71
N ILE A 375 11.32 9.88 15.56
CA ILE A 375 11.01 10.64 14.34
C ILE A 375 11.76 10.09 13.11
N LEU A 376 13.03 9.68 13.24
CA LEU A 376 13.80 9.12 12.12
C LEU A 376 13.29 7.75 11.69
N ARG A 377 12.91 6.88 12.65
CA ARG A 377 12.24 5.60 12.40
C ARG A 377 10.87 5.80 11.75
N SER A 378 10.10 6.79 12.19
CA SER A 378 8.83 7.19 11.56
C SER A 378 9.02 7.65 10.12
N LEU A 379 10.02 8.49 9.84
CA LEU A 379 10.33 8.95 8.48
C LEU A 379 10.70 7.78 7.57
N PHE A 380 11.51 6.83 8.04
CA PHE A 380 11.83 5.59 7.31
C PHE A 380 10.54 4.84 6.90
N LEU A 381 9.64 4.57 7.85
CA LEU A 381 8.40 3.81 7.59
C LEU A 381 7.43 4.55 6.67
N VAL A 382 7.25 5.86 6.83
CA VAL A 382 6.27 6.62 6.04
C VAL A 382 6.77 6.89 4.62
N HIS A 383 8.07 7.19 4.41
CA HIS A 383 8.63 7.25 3.05
C HIS A 383 8.56 5.88 2.36
N LEU A 384 8.80 4.78 3.09
CA LEU A 384 8.65 3.42 2.54
C LEU A 384 7.22 3.17 2.05
N SER A 385 6.19 3.57 2.81
CA SER A 385 4.77 3.42 2.43
C SER A 385 4.34 4.20 1.18
N VAL A 386 5.11 5.22 0.79
CA VAL A 386 4.86 6.07 -0.39
C VAL A 386 5.83 5.70 -1.55
N ALA A 387 6.57 4.60 -1.41
CA ALA A 387 7.59 4.12 -2.34
C ALA A 387 8.75 5.12 -2.58
N GLU A 388 9.03 6.01 -1.63
CA GLU A 388 10.13 6.98 -1.65
C GLU A 388 11.41 6.36 -1.04
N PHE A 389 11.79 5.18 -1.54
CA PHE A 389 12.85 4.33 -0.98
C PHE A 389 14.19 5.05 -0.74
N ASP A 390 14.61 5.92 -1.66
CA ASP A 390 15.84 6.69 -1.55
C ASP A 390 15.84 7.70 -0.39
N LEU A 391 14.68 8.09 0.13
CA LEU A 391 14.54 8.91 1.34
C LEU A 391 14.37 8.01 2.57
N ALA A 392 13.56 6.95 2.47
CA ALA A 392 13.35 5.97 3.52
C ALA A 392 14.68 5.39 4.03
N PHE A 393 15.53 4.89 3.14
CA PHE A 393 16.81 4.28 3.53
C PHE A 393 17.84 5.30 4.03
N LYS A 394 17.75 6.58 3.66
CA LYS A 394 18.58 7.65 4.24
C LYS A 394 18.13 8.05 5.65
N ALA A 395 16.82 8.03 5.91
CA ALA A 395 16.28 8.20 7.26
C ALA A 395 16.72 7.04 8.17
N PHE A 396 16.65 5.80 7.67
CA PHE A 396 17.19 4.62 8.37
C PHE A 396 18.69 4.70 8.62
N ASP A 397 19.51 5.10 7.64
CA ASP A 397 20.96 5.20 7.83
C ASP A 397 21.32 6.27 8.88
N SER A 398 20.60 7.39 8.88
CA SER A 398 20.72 8.44 9.91
C SER A 398 20.32 7.93 11.30
N TYR A 399 19.20 7.20 11.39
CA TYR A 399 18.73 6.54 12.61
C TYR A 399 19.80 5.57 13.15
N LEU A 400 20.29 4.67 12.30
CA LEU A 400 21.23 3.62 12.69
C LEU A 400 22.59 4.19 13.12
N GLU A 401 23.07 5.26 12.49
CA GLU A 401 24.28 5.97 12.91
C GLU A 401 24.11 6.59 14.31
N ILE A 402 22.98 7.25 14.57
CA ILE A 402 22.66 7.85 15.87
C ILE A 402 22.51 6.77 16.94
N VAL A 403 21.75 5.70 16.68
CA VAL A 403 21.51 4.58 17.60
C VAL A 403 22.80 3.85 17.96
N LYS A 404 23.65 3.51 16.98
CA LYS A 404 24.97 2.90 17.24
C LYS A 404 25.84 3.78 18.13
N LYS A 405 25.84 5.10 17.88
CA LYS A 405 26.59 6.08 18.70
C LYS A 405 25.96 6.29 20.07
N GLY A 406 24.65 6.13 20.22
CA GLY A 406 23.91 6.21 21.48
C GLY A 406 24.22 5.03 22.39
N LYS A 407 23.93 3.80 21.94
CA LYS A 407 24.18 2.57 22.72
C LYS A 407 25.66 2.46 23.12
N ALA A 408 26.59 2.75 22.22
CA ALA A 408 28.03 2.78 22.55
C ALA A 408 28.46 3.88 23.55
N ARG A 409 27.60 4.88 23.85
CA ARG A 409 27.78 5.76 25.02
C ARG A 409 27.19 5.12 26.27
N VAL A 410 25.96 4.60 26.21
CA VAL A 410 25.29 3.89 27.32
C VAL A 410 26.18 2.76 27.86
N ASP A 411 26.66 1.89 26.98
CA ASP A 411 27.60 0.78 27.28
C ASP A 411 28.89 1.24 28.00
N LYS A 412 29.30 2.50 27.75
CA LYS A 412 30.55 3.07 28.26
C LYS A 412 30.36 3.89 29.55
N THR A 413 29.15 4.37 29.82
CA THR A 413 28.85 5.26 30.97
C THR A 413 27.96 4.62 32.02
N GLY A 414 27.22 3.55 31.68
CA GLY A 414 26.15 2.99 32.52
C GLY A 414 24.91 3.89 32.61
N LEU A 415 24.87 5.01 31.88
CA LEU A 415 23.78 5.98 31.92
C LEU A 415 22.85 5.75 30.72
N VAL A 416 21.59 5.39 31.00
CA VAL A 416 20.54 5.29 29.98
C VAL A 416 20.21 6.69 29.44
N GLU A 417 20.15 6.82 28.12
CA GLU A 417 19.67 8.02 27.42
C GLU A 417 18.16 7.86 27.14
N PRO A 418 17.25 8.65 27.73
CA PRO A 418 15.80 8.42 27.61
C PRO A 418 15.25 8.56 26.17
N SER A 419 15.87 9.44 25.38
CA SER A 419 15.52 9.72 23.97
C SER A 419 16.11 8.72 22.96
N LEU A 420 16.61 7.57 23.42
CA LEU A 420 17.21 6.51 22.61
C LEU A 420 16.33 5.24 22.61
N ASP A 421 15.95 4.77 21.42
CA ASP A 421 15.17 3.54 21.23
C ASP A 421 15.73 2.33 22.02
N ASP A 422 14.83 1.54 22.61
CA ASP A 422 15.17 0.30 23.33
C ASP A 422 15.66 -0.80 22.38
N ASP A 423 16.28 -1.85 22.93
CA ASP A 423 16.86 -2.90 22.10
C ASP A 423 15.82 -3.65 21.27
N ALA A 424 14.58 -3.83 21.77
CA ALA A 424 13.53 -4.47 20.98
C ALA A 424 13.14 -3.63 19.76
N THR A 425 12.95 -2.32 19.94
CA THR A 425 12.64 -1.40 18.82
C THR A 425 13.79 -1.31 17.81
N VAL A 426 15.05 -1.33 18.26
CA VAL A 426 16.22 -1.31 17.35
C VAL A 426 16.30 -2.60 16.52
N LEU A 427 16.15 -3.77 17.16
CA LEU A 427 16.13 -5.07 16.47
C LEU A 427 14.97 -5.16 15.46
N GLU A 428 13.79 -4.64 15.82
CA GLU A 428 12.65 -4.59 14.91
C GLU A 428 12.92 -3.67 13.71
N THR A 429 13.47 -2.47 13.94
CA THR A 429 13.72 -1.48 12.88
C THR A 429 14.80 -1.94 11.89
N ILE A 430 15.87 -2.60 12.37
CA ILE A 430 16.87 -3.22 11.49
C ILE A 430 16.23 -4.35 10.67
N SER A 431 15.36 -5.16 11.29
CA SER A 431 14.64 -6.23 10.60
C SER A 431 13.67 -5.70 9.53
N GLN A 432 12.92 -4.64 9.83
CA GLN A 432 12.07 -3.92 8.87
C GLN A 432 12.90 -3.43 7.67
N CYS A 433 14.07 -2.85 7.91
CA CYS A 433 14.97 -2.41 6.84
C CYS A 433 15.49 -3.58 5.99
N ILE A 434 15.91 -4.68 6.62
CA ILE A 434 16.36 -5.90 5.90
C ILE A 434 15.23 -6.45 5.01
N LEU A 435 14.01 -6.58 5.52
CA LEU A 435 12.86 -7.05 4.74
C LEU A 435 12.55 -6.11 3.56
N ALA A 436 12.59 -4.79 3.77
CA ALA A 436 12.36 -3.80 2.71
C ALA A 436 13.45 -3.84 1.62
N LEU A 437 14.73 -3.97 2.01
CA LEU A 437 15.86 -4.11 1.09
C LEU A 437 15.80 -5.42 0.29
N CYS A 438 15.39 -6.53 0.90
CA CYS A 438 15.24 -7.83 0.23
C CYS A 438 13.96 -7.97 -0.62
N ARG A 439 12.94 -7.12 -0.41
CA ARG A 439 11.69 -7.14 -1.18
C ARG A 439 11.70 -6.18 -2.37
N TYR A 440 12.23 -4.97 -2.19
CA TYR A 440 12.16 -3.91 -3.20
C TYR A 440 13.53 -3.53 -3.79
N GLY A 441 14.61 -4.04 -3.21
CA GLY A 441 15.97 -3.65 -3.53
C GLY A 441 16.67 -4.57 -4.54
N GLN A 442 17.43 -3.94 -5.42
CA GLN A 442 18.31 -4.62 -6.38
C GLN A 442 19.66 -5.02 -5.74
N ARG A 443 20.58 -5.61 -6.53
CA ARG A 443 21.91 -6.09 -6.07
C ARG A 443 22.57 -5.31 -4.91
N PRO A 444 22.80 -3.98 -4.97
CA PRO A 444 23.47 -3.24 -3.89
C PRO A 444 22.65 -3.15 -2.59
N ALA A 445 21.31 -3.19 -2.68
CA ALA A 445 20.43 -3.28 -1.52
C ALA A 445 20.47 -4.67 -0.89
N GLY A 446 20.59 -5.74 -1.70
CA GLY A 446 20.85 -7.10 -1.22
C GLY A 446 22.18 -7.24 -0.46
N GLU A 447 23.24 -6.55 -0.93
CA GLU A 447 24.51 -6.48 -0.21
C GLU A 447 24.38 -5.72 1.12
N LYS A 448 23.69 -4.57 1.13
CA LYS A 448 23.38 -3.83 2.35
C LYS A 448 22.54 -4.65 3.34
N ALA A 449 21.57 -5.43 2.86
CA ALA A 449 20.77 -6.33 3.70
C ALA A 449 21.62 -7.45 4.32
N HIS A 450 22.58 -8.01 3.58
CA HIS A 450 23.53 -8.99 4.11
C HIS A 450 24.45 -8.39 5.18
N GLN A 451 24.96 -7.17 4.97
CA GLN A 451 25.74 -6.43 5.97
C GLN A 451 24.91 -6.17 7.25
N LEU A 452 23.69 -5.66 7.11
CA LEU A 452 22.77 -5.46 8.24
C LEU A 452 22.39 -6.77 8.94
N GLY A 453 22.33 -7.90 8.21
CA GLY A 453 22.12 -9.22 8.80
C GLY A 453 23.27 -9.65 9.71
N SER A 454 24.53 -9.42 9.30
CA SER A 454 25.70 -9.68 10.14
C SER A 454 25.75 -8.73 11.34
N GLU A 455 25.39 -7.45 11.18
CA GLU A 455 25.23 -6.55 12.33
C GLU A 455 24.12 -7.03 13.28
N LEU A 456 23.01 -7.53 12.77
CA LEU A 456 21.91 -8.03 13.60
C LEU A 456 22.30 -9.27 14.42
N GLU A 457 23.17 -10.13 13.88
CA GLU A 457 23.84 -11.21 14.64
C GLU A 457 24.72 -10.66 15.77
N ASP A 458 25.56 -9.64 15.49
CA ASP A 458 26.43 -8.98 16.48
C ASP A 458 25.67 -8.27 17.60
N TRP A 459 24.43 -7.82 17.37
CA TRP A 459 23.57 -7.25 18.41
C TRP A 459 22.89 -8.35 19.24
N LEU A 460 22.33 -9.38 18.60
CA LEU A 460 21.77 -10.54 19.30
C LEU A 460 22.80 -11.26 20.20
N ALA A 461 24.08 -11.23 19.83
CA ALA A 461 25.18 -11.80 20.62
C ALA A 461 25.54 -10.99 21.89
N LYS A 462 25.06 -9.75 22.04
CA LYS A 462 25.32 -8.87 23.19
C LYS A 462 24.19 -8.83 24.21
N LEU A 463 22.99 -9.26 23.83
CA LEU A 463 21.80 -9.21 24.69
C LEU A 463 22.00 -10.02 25.98
N PRO A 464 21.54 -9.53 27.14
CA PRO A 464 21.52 -10.33 28.35
C PRO A 464 20.54 -11.51 28.19
N GLN A 465 21.12 -12.71 28.16
CA GLN A 465 20.49 -14.05 28.06
C GLN A 465 20.13 -14.58 26.66
N ILE A 466 21.09 -15.30 26.05
CA ILE A 466 20.84 -16.67 25.53
C ILE A 466 21.97 -17.59 26.05
N THR A 467 22.15 -17.64 27.37
CA THR A 467 23.13 -18.53 28.03
C THR A 467 22.40 -19.48 28.96
N SER A 468 22.44 -20.77 28.64
CA SER A 468 21.78 -21.83 29.43
C SER A 468 22.24 -21.84 30.89
N GLN A 469 21.31 -22.00 31.83
CA GLN A 469 21.60 -22.08 33.27
C GLN A 469 22.19 -23.44 33.70
N ASP A 470 23.27 -23.88 33.04
CA ASP A 470 23.91 -25.19 33.25
C ASP A 470 25.27 -25.14 33.98
N ASN A 471 25.74 -23.95 34.40
CA ASN A 471 26.96 -23.82 35.20
C ASN A 471 26.78 -22.86 36.39
N PRO A 472 26.63 -23.35 37.63
CA PRO A 472 26.54 -22.52 38.83
C PRO A 472 27.92 -22.06 39.33
N THR A 473 28.69 -21.39 38.46
CA THR A 473 29.85 -20.59 38.88
C THR A 473 29.36 -19.24 39.42
N PRO A 474 29.78 -18.82 40.63
CA PRO A 474 29.38 -17.52 41.18
C PRO A 474 30.07 -16.39 40.41
N VAL A 475 29.32 -15.72 39.54
CA VAL A 475 29.81 -14.60 38.74
C VAL A 475 30.03 -13.38 39.62
N ILE A 476 31.14 -12.67 39.38
CA ILE A 476 31.55 -11.47 40.10
C ILE A 476 30.57 -10.31 39.79
N SER A 477 30.39 -9.39 40.75
CA SER A 477 29.30 -8.40 40.81
C SER A 477 29.13 -7.44 39.61
N GLU A 478 30.04 -7.45 38.63
CA GLU A 478 30.01 -6.58 37.44
C GLU A 478 28.82 -6.86 36.50
N HIS A 479 28.28 -8.09 36.48
CA HIS A 479 27.11 -8.42 35.64
C HIS A 479 25.81 -7.74 36.07
N ASN A 480 25.73 -7.22 37.30
CA ASN A 480 24.51 -6.64 37.85
C ASN A 480 24.24 -5.21 37.33
N GLU A 481 25.27 -4.50 36.87
CA GLU A 481 25.13 -3.14 36.32
C GLU A 481 24.77 -3.18 34.82
N LEU A 482 25.40 -4.07 34.05
CA LEU A 482 25.08 -4.29 32.62
C LEU A 482 23.64 -4.81 32.39
N SER A 483 23.09 -5.54 33.37
CA SER A 483 21.70 -6.02 33.32
C SER A 483 20.67 -4.92 33.62
N ALA A 484 21.10 -3.72 34.05
CA ALA A 484 20.24 -2.57 34.30
C ALA A 484 20.19 -1.58 33.13
N SER A 485 21.21 -1.56 32.25
CA SER A 485 21.23 -0.70 31.05
C SER A 485 20.45 -1.28 29.87
N HIS A 486 20.32 -2.61 29.80
CA HIS A 486 19.71 -3.33 28.68
C HIS A 486 18.56 -4.23 29.18
N PRO A 487 17.28 -3.84 29.00
CA PRO A 487 16.14 -4.64 29.45
C PRO A 487 15.99 -5.94 28.64
N PRO A 488 15.41 -7.01 29.20
CA PRO A 488 15.25 -8.28 28.51
C PRO A 488 14.31 -8.16 27.31
N VAL A 489 14.83 -8.40 26.11
CA VAL A 489 14.07 -8.34 24.85
C VAL A 489 13.06 -9.49 24.77
N ALA A 490 11.84 -9.18 24.34
CA ALA A 490 10.78 -10.18 24.18
C ALA A 490 11.18 -11.29 23.18
N PRO A 491 10.94 -12.59 23.47
CA PRO A 491 11.40 -13.69 22.63
C PRO A 491 10.90 -13.62 21.18
N HIS A 492 9.70 -13.06 20.96
CA HIS A 492 9.13 -12.89 19.63
C HIS A 492 9.91 -11.88 18.75
N THR A 493 10.59 -10.91 19.35
CA THR A 493 11.47 -9.96 18.65
C THR A 493 12.83 -10.59 18.34
N ILE A 494 13.30 -11.51 19.20
CA ILE A 494 14.47 -12.34 18.92
C ILE A 494 14.17 -13.27 17.73
N ALA A 495 12.99 -13.89 17.65
CA ALA A 495 12.56 -14.66 16.46
C ALA A 495 12.50 -13.80 15.19
N LEU A 496 11.93 -12.60 15.27
CA LEU A 496 11.88 -11.64 14.16
C LEU A 496 13.28 -11.28 13.63
N ALA A 497 14.26 -11.09 14.52
CA ALA A 497 15.63 -10.83 14.14
C ALA A 497 16.28 -12.06 13.46
N TRP A 498 16.11 -13.29 13.99
CA TRP A 498 16.58 -14.52 13.32
C TRP A 498 15.92 -14.76 11.96
N GLN A 499 14.66 -14.36 11.79
CA GLN A 499 13.97 -14.39 10.50
C GLN A 499 14.61 -13.41 9.51
N ALA A 500 14.84 -12.15 9.91
CA ALA A 500 15.48 -11.14 9.05
C ALA A 500 16.90 -11.55 8.63
N ILE A 501 17.69 -12.08 9.56
CA ILE A 501 19.00 -12.70 9.27
C ILE A 501 18.86 -13.84 8.25
N GLY A 502 17.91 -14.76 8.46
CA GLY A 502 17.64 -15.87 7.54
C GLY A 502 17.30 -15.39 6.12
N LEU A 503 16.45 -14.36 6.00
CA LEU A 503 16.04 -13.76 4.74
C LEU A 503 17.18 -13.02 4.03
N SER A 504 18.05 -12.30 4.74
CA SER A 504 19.18 -11.61 4.10
C SER A 504 20.23 -12.59 3.57
N GLN A 505 20.50 -13.66 4.30
CA GLN A 505 21.39 -14.73 3.85
C GLN A 505 20.79 -15.49 2.65
N ALA A 506 19.48 -15.82 2.68
CA ALA A 506 18.79 -16.44 1.56
C ALA A 506 18.85 -15.59 0.29
N HIS A 507 18.48 -14.30 0.39
CA HIS A 507 18.53 -13.34 -0.71
C HIS A 507 19.94 -13.17 -1.27
N TRP A 508 20.95 -13.07 -0.41
CA TRP A 508 22.36 -12.99 -0.82
C TRP A 508 22.82 -14.23 -1.61
N SER A 509 22.33 -15.43 -1.27
CA SER A 509 22.69 -16.67 -1.98
C SER A 509 22.28 -16.67 -3.47
N ARG A 510 21.15 -16.03 -3.82
CA ARG A 510 20.70 -15.85 -5.22
C ARG A 510 21.57 -14.85 -6.00
N ILE A 511 22.15 -13.88 -5.30
CA ILE A 511 22.83 -12.71 -5.88
C ILE A 511 24.36 -12.88 -5.92
N THR A 512 24.96 -13.65 -5.02
CA THR A 512 26.42 -13.85 -4.99
C THR A 512 26.96 -14.50 -6.27
N TYR A 513 28.08 -13.96 -6.77
CA TYR A 513 28.86 -14.56 -7.86
C TYR A 513 29.74 -15.72 -7.37
N GLU A 514 29.95 -15.84 -6.06
CA GLU A 514 30.77 -16.90 -5.47
C GLU A 514 29.96 -18.19 -5.31
N ALA A 515 30.00 -19.03 -6.34
CA ALA A 515 29.27 -20.30 -6.36
C ALA A 515 29.72 -21.27 -5.25
N SER A 516 30.99 -21.22 -4.81
CA SER A 516 31.52 -22.02 -3.69
C SER A 516 30.85 -21.70 -2.36
N ALA A 517 30.72 -20.41 -2.03
CA ALA A 517 30.11 -19.96 -0.78
C ALA A 517 28.57 -20.11 -0.74
N ARG A 518 27.91 -20.23 -1.91
CA ARG A 518 26.44 -20.27 -2.03
C ARG A 518 25.81 -21.32 -1.11
N THR A 519 26.35 -22.54 -1.08
CA THR A 519 25.82 -23.64 -0.25
C THR A 519 25.93 -23.34 1.25
N GLU A 520 27.05 -22.76 1.69
CA GLU A 520 27.27 -22.39 3.10
C GLU A 520 26.32 -21.25 3.53
N ILE A 521 26.14 -20.25 2.67
CA ILE A 521 25.22 -19.12 2.87
C ILE A 521 23.77 -19.63 3.00
N GLN A 522 23.32 -20.52 2.12
CA GLN A 522 22.00 -21.15 2.21
C GLN A 522 21.85 -22.00 3.48
N GLN A 523 22.88 -22.72 3.89
CA GLN A 523 22.85 -23.54 5.11
C GLN A 523 22.83 -22.67 6.39
N LYS A 524 23.47 -21.50 6.37
CA LYS A 524 23.34 -20.46 7.41
C LYS A 524 21.91 -19.89 7.45
N ALA A 525 21.34 -19.56 6.29
CA ALA A 525 19.97 -19.08 6.18
C ALA A 525 18.94 -20.08 6.75
N ILE A 526 19.03 -21.37 6.39
CA ILE A 526 18.20 -22.45 6.94
C ILE A 526 18.31 -22.53 8.46
N ARG A 527 19.52 -22.40 9.02
CA ARG A 527 19.74 -22.42 10.48
C ARG A 527 19.03 -21.27 11.18
N CYS A 528 19.04 -20.07 10.58
CA CYS A 528 18.41 -18.89 11.15
C CYS A 528 16.87 -18.94 11.04
N LEU A 529 16.33 -19.39 9.90
CA LEU A 529 14.88 -19.59 9.71
C LEU A 529 14.31 -20.73 10.58
N ARG A 530 15.07 -21.80 10.82
CA ARG A 530 14.69 -22.83 11.80
C ARG A 530 14.75 -22.30 13.24
N LYS A 531 15.62 -21.32 13.53
CA LYS A 531 15.70 -20.68 14.85
C LYS A 531 14.58 -19.67 15.09
N SER A 532 14.11 -18.92 14.08
CA SER A 532 12.93 -18.03 14.23
C SER A 532 11.64 -18.80 14.50
N LEU A 533 11.53 -20.04 14.02
CA LEU A 533 10.41 -20.96 14.26
C LEU A 533 10.52 -21.76 15.59
N ALA A 534 11.55 -21.54 16.41
CA ALA A 534 11.71 -22.25 17.67
C ALA A 534 10.56 -21.93 18.65
N ALA A 535 9.99 -22.97 19.28
CA ALA A 535 8.85 -22.82 20.20
C ALA A 535 9.15 -21.88 21.39
N GLU A 536 10.40 -21.93 21.89
CA GLU A 536 10.94 -21.05 22.93
C GLU A 536 10.80 -19.54 22.62
N LEU A 537 10.68 -19.17 21.34
CA LEU A 537 10.58 -17.78 20.90
C LEU A 537 9.13 -17.33 20.59
N GLY A 538 8.13 -18.18 20.80
CA GLY A 538 6.71 -17.82 20.70
C GLY A 538 6.16 -17.52 19.29
N ARG A 539 6.98 -17.68 18.23
CA ARG A 539 6.60 -17.46 16.82
C ARG A 539 6.65 -18.74 15.96
N SER A 540 6.41 -19.90 16.58
CA SER A 540 6.40 -21.21 15.92
C SER A 540 5.33 -21.41 14.83
N LYS A 541 4.40 -20.46 14.66
CA LYS A 541 3.36 -20.43 13.60
C LYS A 541 3.61 -19.37 12.49
N ASP A 542 4.77 -18.70 12.43
CA ASP A 542 4.99 -17.61 11.47
C ASP A 542 5.08 -18.09 10.01
N ILE A 543 3.98 -17.86 9.27
CA ILE A 543 3.77 -18.27 7.86
C ILE A 543 4.94 -17.89 6.95
N ARG A 544 5.52 -16.69 7.13
CA ARG A 544 6.63 -16.19 6.30
C ARG A 544 7.92 -16.97 6.53
N SER A 545 8.24 -17.31 7.78
CA SER A 545 9.40 -18.15 8.10
C SER A 545 9.25 -19.54 7.50
N PHE A 546 8.05 -20.14 7.54
CA PHE A 546 7.76 -21.41 6.85
C PHE A 546 7.88 -21.29 5.33
N TYR A 547 7.33 -20.24 4.73
CA TYR A 547 7.41 -20.00 3.28
C TYR A 547 8.86 -19.84 2.81
N ALA A 548 9.63 -18.95 3.45
CA ALA A 548 11.02 -18.71 3.12
C ALA A 548 11.89 -19.97 3.32
N LEU A 549 11.64 -20.73 4.39
CA LEU A 549 12.33 -22.00 4.65
C LEU A 549 11.95 -23.06 3.61
N GLY A 550 10.66 -23.22 3.29
CA GLY A 550 10.17 -24.16 2.29
C GLY A 550 10.75 -23.89 0.89
N LEU A 551 10.78 -22.62 0.47
CA LEU A 551 11.37 -22.19 -0.80
C LEU A 551 12.89 -22.41 -0.85
N LEU A 552 13.59 -22.11 0.23
CA LEU A 552 15.04 -22.33 0.34
C LEU A 552 15.42 -23.82 0.39
N LEU A 553 14.55 -24.67 0.96
CA LEU A 553 14.68 -26.13 0.89
C LEU A 553 14.37 -26.65 -0.52
N ALA A 554 13.38 -26.07 -1.22
CA ALA A 554 13.06 -26.39 -2.61
C ALA A 554 14.24 -26.12 -3.56
N GLU A 555 14.90 -24.95 -3.43
CA GLU A 555 16.09 -24.60 -4.20
C GLU A 555 17.28 -25.52 -3.92
N ARG A 556 17.40 -26.04 -2.68
CA ARG A 556 18.39 -27.06 -2.31
C ARG A 556 17.93 -28.50 -2.61
N ARG A 557 16.82 -28.65 -3.34
CA ARG A 557 16.17 -29.93 -3.72
C ARG A 557 15.84 -30.86 -2.54
N GLU A 558 15.74 -30.33 -1.31
CA GLU A 558 15.28 -31.06 -0.12
C GLU A 558 13.73 -31.16 -0.12
N LEU A 559 13.16 -31.69 -1.22
CA LEU A 559 11.72 -31.61 -1.55
C LEU A 559 10.80 -32.20 -0.48
N THR A 560 11.19 -33.28 0.20
CA THR A 560 10.41 -33.90 1.28
C THR A 560 10.28 -32.96 2.47
N ALA A 561 11.40 -32.45 2.97
CA ALA A 561 11.44 -31.48 4.06
C ALA A 561 10.74 -30.16 3.68
N ALA A 562 10.85 -29.72 2.43
CA ALA A 562 10.13 -28.55 1.91
C ALA A 562 8.61 -28.77 1.96
N ILE A 563 8.11 -29.91 1.47
CA ILE A 563 6.68 -30.24 1.49
C ILE A 563 6.15 -30.38 2.92
N GLU A 564 6.91 -30.96 3.84
CA GLU A 564 6.54 -31.05 5.27
C GLU A 564 6.48 -29.65 5.92
N THR A 565 7.47 -28.79 5.65
CA THR A 565 7.52 -27.40 6.11
C THR A 565 6.32 -26.59 5.59
N VAL A 566 5.98 -26.74 4.31
CA VAL A 566 4.87 -26.02 3.68
C VAL A 566 3.51 -26.57 4.15
N ARG A 567 3.37 -27.89 4.31
CA ARG A 567 2.16 -28.52 4.87
C ARG A 567 1.93 -28.10 6.32
N THR A 568 2.96 -28.04 7.16
CA THR A 568 2.80 -27.61 8.56
C THR A 568 2.24 -26.20 8.66
N ALA A 569 2.67 -25.26 7.81
CA ALA A 569 2.07 -23.93 7.71
C ALA A 569 0.60 -23.95 7.25
N LEU A 570 0.26 -24.73 6.23
CA LEU A 570 -1.12 -24.87 5.73
C LEU A 570 -2.07 -25.58 6.71
N THR A 571 -1.54 -26.41 7.60
CA THR A 571 -2.30 -27.09 8.67
C THR A 571 -2.29 -26.36 10.00
N ALA A 572 -1.57 -25.23 10.12
CA ALA A 572 -1.57 -24.43 11.35
C ALA A 572 -3.00 -23.95 11.65
N SER A 573 -3.38 -23.95 12.93
CA SER A 573 -4.77 -23.70 13.33
C SER A 573 -5.20 -22.26 13.04
N LYS A 574 -6.31 -22.14 12.28
CA LYS A 574 -7.08 -20.90 12.12
C LYS A 574 -7.86 -20.60 13.42
N ASP A 575 -7.12 -20.27 14.47
CA ASP A 575 -7.70 -19.87 15.75
C ASP A 575 -8.39 -18.49 15.61
N GLN A 576 -9.46 -18.22 16.37
CA GLN A 576 -10.29 -17.02 16.19
C GLN A 576 -9.57 -15.74 16.66
N GLU A 577 -8.82 -15.14 15.75
CA GLU A 577 -7.96 -13.97 15.97
C GLU A 577 -8.66 -12.65 15.56
N GLU A 578 -9.91 -12.46 16.02
CA GLU A 578 -10.81 -11.36 15.64
C GLU A 578 -10.23 -9.94 15.86
N ASN A 579 -9.25 -9.80 16.76
CA ASN A 579 -8.56 -8.53 17.04
C ASN A 579 -7.64 -8.02 15.90
N TYR A 580 -7.31 -8.83 14.89
CA TYR A 580 -6.32 -8.45 13.86
C TYR A 580 -6.94 -7.93 12.54
N ASP A 581 -8.23 -8.10 12.31
CA ASP A 581 -8.91 -7.66 11.08
C ASP A 581 -8.88 -6.14 10.89
N LEU A 582 -8.81 -5.35 11.97
CA LEU A 582 -8.60 -3.90 11.93
C LEU A 582 -7.31 -3.50 11.19
N VAL A 583 -6.24 -4.26 11.36
CA VAL A 583 -4.91 -3.94 10.81
C VAL A 583 -4.68 -4.65 9.48
N TYR A 584 -4.97 -5.94 9.39
CA TYR A 584 -4.66 -6.76 8.21
C TYR A 584 -5.84 -6.96 7.26
N GLY A 585 -7.05 -6.52 7.62
CA GLY A 585 -8.26 -6.65 6.81
C GLY A 585 -8.83 -8.08 6.80
N PRO A 586 -10.06 -8.27 6.31
CA PRO A 586 -10.73 -9.58 6.33
C PRO A 586 -9.96 -10.63 5.52
N TYR A 587 -10.03 -11.90 5.97
CA TYR A 587 -9.35 -13.05 5.35
C TYR A 587 -7.83 -12.88 5.16
N TRP A 588 -7.16 -12.16 6.07
CA TRP A 588 -5.72 -11.90 5.95
C TRP A 588 -4.88 -13.19 6.00
N GLN A 589 -5.30 -14.17 6.80
CA GLN A 589 -4.65 -15.48 6.87
C GLN A 589 -4.75 -16.18 5.50
N GLU A 590 -5.96 -16.34 4.94
CA GLU A 590 -6.16 -16.95 3.61
C GLU A 590 -5.36 -16.25 2.51
N ARG A 591 -5.37 -14.91 2.46
CA ARG A 591 -4.59 -14.13 1.49
C ARG A 591 -3.09 -14.40 1.62
N SER A 592 -2.55 -14.42 2.85
CA SER A 592 -1.14 -14.74 3.10
C SER A 592 -0.74 -16.18 2.76
N LEU A 593 -1.71 -17.10 2.69
CA LEU A 593 -1.47 -18.51 2.33
C LEU A 593 -1.49 -18.77 0.81
N ILE A 594 -1.92 -17.82 -0.03
CA ILE A 594 -1.95 -18.01 -1.50
C ILE A 594 -0.55 -18.40 -2.06
N PRO A 595 0.57 -17.72 -1.70
CA PRO A 595 1.89 -18.13 -2.17
C PRO A 595 2.40 -19.43 -1.54
N VAL A 596 1.87 -19.81 -0.36
CA VAL A 596 2.20 -21.06 0.33
C VAL A 596 1.55 -22.26 -0.38
N TRP A 597 0.30 -22.11 -0.82
CA TRP A 597 -0.37 -23.06 -1.72
C TRP A 597 0.34 -23.14 -3.08
N HIS A 598 0.76 -22.02 -3.66
CA HIS A 598 1.50 -21.99 -4.92
C HIS A 598 2.84 -22.73 -4.82
N LEU A 599 3.59 -22.51 -3.72
CA LEU A 599 4.82 -23.25 -3.43
C LEU A 599 4.55 -24.76 -3.24
N LEU A 600 3.45 -25.14 -2.58
CA LEU A 600 3.06 -26.55 -2.48
C LEU A 600 2.78 -27.17 -3.86
N ALA A 601 2.09 -26.45 -4.75
CA ALA A 601 1.82 -26.93 -6.10
C ALA A 601 3.11 -27.15 -6.91
N LEU A 602 4.05 -26.20 -6.86
CA LEU A 602 5.34 -26.34 -7.53
C LEU A 602 6.15 -27.51 -6.94
N LEU A 603 6.21 -27.65 -5.61
CA LEU A 603 6.87 -28.76 -4.93
C LEU A 603 6.27 -30.14 -5.27
N LEU A 604 4.95 -30.23 -5.42
CA LEU A 604 4.29 -31.47 -5.85
C LEU A 604 4.55 -31.77 -7.33
N SER A 605 4.59 -30.75 -8.18
CA SER A 605 4.98 -30.91 -9.60
C SER A 605 6.44 -31.34 -9.76
N ALA A 606 7.35 -30.84 -8.90
CA ALA A 606 8.75 -31.27 -8.85
C ALA A 606 8.91 -32.71 -8.36
N ARG A 607 7.93 -33.24 -7.62
CA ARG A 607 7.81 -34.66 -7.28
C ARG A 607 7.03 -35.49 -8.31
N GLN A 608 6.69 -34.89 -9.45
CA GLN A 608 5.89 -35.49 -10.53
C GLN A 608 4.46 -35.93 -10.10
N ASP A 609 3.99 -35.48 -8.93
CA ASP A 609 2.59 -35.64 -8.51
C ASP A 609 1.76 -34.44 -9.02
N TYR A 610 1.65 -34.38 -10.35
CA TYR A 610 0.90 -33.35 -11.06
C TYR A 610 -0.58 -33.33 -10.65
N SER A 611 -1.13 -34.47 -10.23
CA SER A 611 -2.51 -34.62 -9.77
C SER A 611 -2.78 -33.85 -8.46
N MET A 612 -1.88 -33.95 -7.49
CA MET A 612 -1.97 -33.18 -6.25
C MET A 612 -1.46 -31.75 -6.42
N ALA A 613 -0.56 -31.49 -7.39
CA ALA A 613 -0.16 -30.13 -7.76
C ALA A 613 -1.33 -29.31 -8.31
N ALA A 614 -2.18 -29.90 -9.16
CA ALA A 614 -3.39 -29.25 -9.67
C ALA A 614 -4.37 -28.92 -8.52
N ARG A 615 -4.65 -29.90 -7.65
CA ARG A 615 -5.47 -29.71 -6.44
C ARG A 615 -4.90 -28.67 -5.47
N ALA A 616 -3.57 -28.52 -5.39
CA ALA A 616 -2.95 -27.47 -4.59
C ALA A 616 -3.12 -26.07 -5.19
N CYS A 617 -3.21 -25.94 -6.52
CA CYS A 617 -3.60 -24.68 -7.17
C CYS A 617 -5.07 -24.33 -6.88
N GLU A 618 -5.95 -25.33 -6.87
CA GLU A 618 -7.37 -25.18 -6.54
C GLU A 618 -7.57 -24.80 -5.06
N GLY A 619 -6.85 -25.46 -4.15
CA GLY A 619 -6.86 -25.19 -2.70
C GLY A 619 -6.52 -23.74 -2.32
N ALA A 620 -5.70 -23.05 -3.13
CA ALA A 620 -5.39 -21.63 -2.98
C ALA A 620 -6.64 -20.72 -3.08
N LEU A 621 -7.67 -21.17 -3.81
CA LEU A 621 -8.94 -20.47 -4.01
C LEU A 621 -10.07 -21.09 -3.18
N GLU A 622 -10.12 -22.42 -3.03
CA GLU A 622 -11.13 -23.10 -2.21
C GLU A 622 -11.10 -22.72 -0.73
N GLN A 623 -9.95 -22.28 -0.20
CA GLN A 623 -9.85 -21.81 1.18
C GLN A 623 -10.80 -20.65 1.54
N PHE A 624 -11.25 -19.87 0.55
CA PHE A 624 -12.26 -18.81 0.70
C PHE A 624 -13.71 -19.33 0.75
N LYS A 625 -13.92 -20.64 0.50
CA LYS A 625 -15.19 -21.41 0.50
C LYS A 625 -16.21 -21.04 -0.59
N ASP A 626 -16.43 -19.76 -0.84
CA ASP A 626 -17.34 -19.25 -1.86
C ASP A 626 -16.58 -18.25 -2.75
N THR A 627 -16.53 -18.54 -4.06
CA THR A 627 -15.79 -17.72 -5.02
C THR A 627 -16.38 -16.32 -5.19
N THR A 628 -17.64 -16.09 -4.78
CA THR A 628 -18.25 -14.75 -4.75
C THR A 628 -17.72 -13.87 -3.61
N VAL A 629 -17.11 -14.44 -2.57
CA VAL A 629 -16.36 -13.66 -1.55
C VAL A 629 -15.10 -13.08 -2.18
N LEU A 630 -14.36 -13.87 -2.95
CA LEU A 630 -13.10 -13.45 -3.57
C LEU A 630 -13.34 -12.48 -4.75
N PHE A 631 -14.23 -12.83 -5.68
CA PHE A 631 -14.42 -12.11 -6.94
C PHE A 631 -15.67 -11.23 -7.02
N GLY A 632 -16.54 -11.23 -6.01
CA GLY A 632 -17.85 -10.56 -6.03
C GLY A 632 -18.91 -11.36 -6.79
N LYS A 633 -20.15 -10.86 -6.82
CA LYS A 633 -21.23 -11.51 -7.60
C LYS A 633 -21.07 -11.18 -9.08
N ALA A 634 -20.76 -12.20 -9.89
CA ALA A 634 -20.66 -12.05 -11.34
C ALA A 634 -22.00 -11.64 -11.97
N ASP A 635 -21.94 -10.63 -12.85
CA ASP A 635 -23.11 -10.10 -13.57
C ASP A 635 -23.65 -11.13 -14.58
N GLN A 636 -24.95 -11.04 -14.90
CA GLN A 636 -25.56 -11.85 -15.94
C GLN A 636 -25.27 -11.19 -17.30
N ALA A 637 -24.21 -11.67 -17.98
CA ALA A 637 -23.57 -11.09 -19.16
C ALA A 637 -24.42 -11.05 -20.46
N TYR A 638 -25.73 -10.77 -20.36
CA TYR A 638 -26.68 -10.57 -21.44
C TYR A 638 -27.51 -9.30 -21.22
N ARG A 639 -26.83 -8.18 -20.95
CA ARG A 639 -27.39 -6.81 -20.94
C ARG A 639 -26.51 -5.88 -21.77
N SER A 640 -27.12 -4.92 -22.45
CA SER A 640 -26.44 -4.00 -23.38
C SER A 640 -25.80 -2.81 -22.65
N GLU A 641 -24.73 -2.27 -23.23
CA GLU A 641 -23.92 -1.18 -22.64
C GLU A 641 -24.75 0.03 -22.17
N HIS A 642 -25.74 0.45 -22.97
CA HIS A 642 -26.66 1.56 -22.65
C HIS A 642 -27.54 1.35 -21.40
N LEU A 643 -27.63 0.13 -20.85
CA LEU A 643 -28.26 -0.10 -19.53
C LEU A 643 -27.23 -0.08 -18.40
N ASN A 644 -26.01 -0.54 -18.65
CA ASN A 644 -24.92 -0.56 -17.67
C ASN A 644 -24.45 0.86 -17.28
N GLU A 645 -24.65 1.86 -18.14
CA GLU A 645 -24.44 3.27 -17.79
C GLU A 645 -25.54 3.86 -16.89
N ALA A 646 -26.75 3.27 -16.88
CA ALA A 646 -27.90 3.78 -16.13
C ALA A 646 -28.07 3.14 -14.73
N GLU A 647 -27.62 1.90 -14.53
CA GLU A 647 -27.59 1.25 -13.20
C GLU A 647 -26.32 1.63 -12.39
N LYS A 648 -25.43 2.47 -12.94
CA LYS A 648 -24.09 2.77 -12.41
C LYS A 648 -24.09 3.57 -11.11
N ASP A 649 -25.11 4.39 -10.89
CA ASP A 649 -25.25 5.27 -9.71
C ASP A 649 -25.98 4.59 -8.53
N THR A 650 -26.44 3.33 -8.67
CA THR A 650 -27.31 2.67 -7.68
C THR A 650 -27.00 1.19 -7.39
N SER A 651 -26.01 0.57 -8.05
CA SER A 651 -25.76 -0.89 -7.97
C SER A 651 -24.31 -1.31 -7.68
N THR A 652 -23.48 -0.40 -7.16
CA THR A 652 -22.03 -0.61 -7.01
C THR A 652 -21.62 -1.61 -5.91
N GLU A 653 -22.45 -1.82 -4.89
CA GLU A 653 -22.09 -2.69 -3.74
C GLU A 653 -22.20 -4.18 -4.07
N ASP A 654 -23.19 -4.60 -4.87
CA ASP A 654 -23.43 -6.02 -5.20
C ASP A 654 -22.28 -6.67 -6.01
N LYS A 655 -21.37 -5.85 -6.58
CA LYS A 655 -20.28 -6.29 -7.47
C LYS A 655 -18.90 -6.34 -6.80
N HIS A 656 -18.78 -5.87 -5.56
CA HIS A 656 -17.52 -5.87 -4.80
C HIS A 656 -17.12 -7.30 -4.40
N GLY A 657 -15.84 -7.63 -4.51
CA GLY A 657 -15.22 -8.81 -3.91
C GLY A 657 -13.95 -8.46 -3.17
N LEU A 658 -13.40 -9.40 -2.39
CA LEU A 658 -12.14 -9.20 -1.64
C LEU A 658 -10.98 -8.77 -2.56
N VAL A 659 -10.95 -9.23 -3.82
CA VAL A 659 -10.00 -8.80 -4.85
C VAL A 659 -9.96 -7.28 -5.04
N ASP A 660 -11.05 -6.56 -4.81
CA ASP A 660 -11.09 -5.10 -5.01
C ASP A 660 -10.33 -4.34 -3.90
N ASP A 661 -10.20 -4.94 -2.71
CA ASP A 661 -9.43 -4.43 -1.56
C ASP A 661 -8.00 -5.01 -1.46
N MET A 662 -7.67 -6.02 -2.28
CA MET A 662 -6.33 -6.63 -2.35
C MET A 662 -5.33 -5.74 -3.09
N ASP A 663 -4.05 -5.84 -2.75
CA ASP A 663 -2.98 -5.13 -3.46
C ASP A 663 -2.53 -5.87 -4.74
N ASP A 664 -1.69 -5.23 -5.54
CA ASP A 664 -1.25 -5.80 -6.82
C ASP A 664 -0.38 -7.05 -6.66
N GLY A 665 0.32 -7.25 -5.53
CA GLY A 665 1.16 -8.43 -5.28
C GLY A 665 0.34 -9.64 -4.80
N GLU A 666 -0.70 -9.41 -4.01
CA GLU A 666 -1.72 -10.41 -3.71
C GLU A 666 -2.49 -10.83 -4.97
N LYS A 667 -2.82 -9.87 -5.84
CA LYS A 667 -3.44 -10.12 -7.16
C LYS A 667 -2.52 -10.88 -8.11
N GLU A 668 -1.24 -10.52 -8.17
CA GLU A 668 -0.22 -11.25 -8.91
C GLU A 668 -0.11 -12.70 -8.41
N SER A 669 -0.13 -12.92 -7.10
CA SER A 669 -0.10 -14.27 -6.52
C SER A 669 -1.29 -15.14 -6.97
N ILE A 670 -2.49 -14.56 -7.16
CA ILE A 670 -3.64 -15.27 -7.77
C ILE A 670 -3.39 -15.56 -9.25
N LEU A 671 -2.87 -14.58 -10.01
CA LEU A 671 -2.58 -14.72 -11.43
C LEU A 671 -1.53 -15.83 -11.68
N GLU A 672 -0.47 -15.86 -10.88
CA GLU A 672 0.63 -16.81 -10.99
C GLU A 672 0.21 -18.25 -10.60
N VAL A 673 -0.72 -18.41 -9.65
CA VAL A 673 -1.38 -19.71 -9.40
C VAL A 673 -2.16 -20.18 -10.64
N LYS A 674 -2.94 -19.30 -11.30
CA LYS A 674 -3.67 -19.68 -12.53
C LYS A 674 -2.72 -19.98 -13.69
N MET A 675 -1.61 -19.27 -13.81
CA MET A 675 -0.54 -19.59 -14.78
C MET A 675 0.09 -20.95 -14.50
N THR A 676 0.36 -21.30 -13.23
CA THR A 676 0.83 -22.64 -12.86
C THR A 676 -0.21 -23.73 -13.10
N GLN A 677 -1.51 -23.47 -12.84
CA GLN A 677 -2.59 -24.40 -13.20
C GLN A 677 -2.60 -24.70 -14.71
N LEU A 678 -2.49 -23.67 -15.56
CA LEU A 678 -2.47 -23.84 -17.02
C LEU A 678 -1.22 -24.58 -17.54
N ALA A 679 -0.08 -24.44 -16.88
CA ALA A 679 1.11 -25.23 -17.19
C ALA A 679 0.93 -26.73 -16.84
N LEU A 680 0.18 -27.04 -15.78
CA LEU A 680 -0.21 -28.42 -15.44
C LEU A 680 -1.24 -28.98 -16.43
N VAL A 681 -2.18 -28.16 -16.94
CA VAL A 681 -3.10 -28.55 -18.03
C VAL A 681 -2.31 -28.96 -19.28
N GLU A 682 -1.34 -28.13 -19.70
CA GLU A 682 -0.51 -28.44 -20.88
C GLU A 682 0.24 -29.78 -20.73
N LEU A 683 0.76 -30.06 -19.53
CA LEU A 683 1.51 -31.28 -19.25
C LEU A 683 0.62 -32.53 -19.18
N LEU A 684 -0.61 -32.40 -18.66
CA LEU A 684 -1.53 -33.53 -18.43
C LEU A 684 -2.48 -33.82 -19.62
N GLU A 685 -3.00 -32.77 -20.26
CA GLU A 685 -4.04 -32.86 -21.29
C GLU A 685 -3.59 -32.35 -22.67
N GLY A 686 -2.43 -31.70 -22.74
CA GLY A 686 -1.80 -31.24 -23.98
C GLY A 686 -1.97 -29.73 -24.26
N PRO A 687 -1.15 -29.18 -25.18
CA PRO A 687 -1.07 -27.73 -25.40
C PRO A 687 -2.35 -27.16 -26.02
N ASP A 688 -3.09 -27.92 -26.82
CA ASP A 688 -4.37 -27.49 -27.38
C ASP A 688 -5.41 -27.16 -26.30
N VAL A 689 -5.42 -27.91 -25.19
CA VAL A 689 -6.35 -27.67 -24.07
C VAL A 689 -5.93 -26.43 -23.30
N ALA A 690 -4.62 -26.25 -23.03
CA ALA A 690 -4.09 -25.04 -22.41
C ALA A 690 -4.35 -23.77 -23.25
N VAL A 691 -4.28 -23.87 -24.59
CA VAL A 691 -4.68 -22.78 -25.50
C VAL A 691 -6.16 -22.44 -25.36
N ASN A 692 -7.05 -23.43 -25.32
CA ASN A 692 -8.49 -23.17 -25.11
C ASN A 692 -8.78 -22.47 -23.78
N ALA A 693 -8.06 -22.84 -22.72
CA ALA A 693 -8.19 -22.23 -21.39
C ALA A 693 -7.47 -20.87 -21.23
N SER A 694 -6.63 -20.45 -22.18
CA SER A 694 -5.88 -19.19 -22.13
C SER A 694 -6.77 -17.93 -22.03
N PHE A 695 -8.00 -17.99 -22.55
CA PHE A 695 -8.98 -16.91 -22.43
C PHE A 695 -9.41 -16.67 -20.97
N GLU A 696 -9.40 -17.70 -20.12
CA GLU A 696 -9.65 -17.55 -18.69
C GLU A 696 -8.57 -16.70 -18.00
N LEU A 697 -7.31 -16.82 -18.44
CA LEU A 697 -6.20 -16.05 -17.88
C LEU A 697 -6.32 -14.55 -18.21
N LEU A 698 -6.74 -14.21 -19.44
CA LEU A 698 -6.94 -12.82 -19.87
C LEU A 698 -8.19 -12.19 -19.22
N THR A 699 -9.25 -12.96 -19.01
CA THR A 699 -10.44 -12.49 -18.28
C THR A 699 -10.20 -12.38 -16.78
N LEU A 700 -9.43 -13.28 -16.17
CA LEU A 700 -8.95 -13.16 -14.78
C LEU A 700 -8.07 -11.92 -14.61
N PHE A 701 -7.07 -11.71 -15.48
CA PHE A 701 -6.25 -10.50 -15.47
C PHE A 701 -7.11 -9.23 -15.51
N SER A 702 -8.12 -9.22 -16.39
CA SER A 702 -9.07 -8.10 -16.52
C SER A 702 -9.94 -7.89 -15.26
N ARG A 703 -10.24 -8.94 -14.50
CA ARG A 703 -10.95 -8.86 -13.20
C ARG A 703 -10.04 -8.39 -12.06
N LEU A 704 -8.76 -8.76 -12.07
CA LEU A 704 -7.78 -8.41 -11.03
C LEU A 704 -7.29 -6.96 -11.16
N PHE A 705 -6.94 -6.54 -12.39
CA PHE A 705 -6.21 -5.28 -12.66
C PHE A 705 -6.98 -4.26 -13.50
N GLY A 706 -8.15 -4.63 -14.04
CA GLY A 706 -8.93 -3.78 -14.94
C GLY A 706 -8.29 -3.62 -16.32
N ASN A 707 -8.66 -2.54 -17.04
CA ASN A 707 -8.07 -2.23 -18.33
C ASN A 707 -6.84 -1.33 -18.17
N VAL A 708 -5.66 -1.90 -18.42
CA VAL A 708 -4.35 -1.26 -18.24
C VAL A 708 -3.87 -0.54 -19.51
N ALA A 709 -4.50 -0.81 -20.66
CA ALA A 709 -4.12 -0.20 -21.93
C ALA A 709 -4.44 1.30 -21.95
N ALA A 710 -3.47 2.12 -22.38
CA ALA A 710 -3.65 3.55 -22.46
C ALA A 710 -4.75 3.92 -23.48
N GLN A 711 -5.84 4.51 -22.98
CA GLN A 711 -6.73 5.31 -23.82
C GLN A 711 -5.91 6.45 -24.44
N PRO A 712 -5.88 6.61 -25.78
CA PRO A 712 -5.13 7.67 -26.42
C PRO A 712 -5.78 9.02 -26.14
N ASN A 713 -5.30 9.71 -25.10
CA ASN A 713 -5.73 11.06 -24.75
C ASN A 713 -5.37 12.03 -25.89
N LEU A 714 -6.34 12.29 -26.79
CA LEU A 714 -6.22 13.22 -27.92
C LEU A 714 -6.13 14.71 -27.51
N ASN A 715 -6.01 14.99 -26.21
CA ASN A 715 -5.83 16.33 -25.67
C ASN A 715 -4.33 16.62 -25.49
N PRO A 716 -3.75 17.66 -26.12
CA PRO A 716 -2.36 18.02 -25.88
C PRO A 716 -2.15 18.43 -24.43
N PRO A 717 -1.01 18.09 -23.80
CA PRO A 717 -0.75 18.42 -22.41
C PRO A 717 -0.72 19.94 -22.21
N LYS A 718 -1.50 20.43 -21.24
CA LYS A 718 -1.27 21.78 -20.71
C LYS A 718 0.07 21.78 -20.01
N ALA A 719 0.96 22.71 -20.39
CA ALA A 719 2.20 22.94 -19.65
C ALA A 719 1.86 23.28 -18.20
N VAL A 720 2.40 22.51 -17.26
CA VAL A 720 2.29 22.79 -15.82
C VAL A 720 3.22 23.95 -15.52
N GLU A 721 2.67 25.14 -15.28
CA GLU A 721 3.47 26.21 -14.67
C GLU A 721 3.95 25.75 -13.29
N PRO A 722 5.25 25.89 -12.95
CA PRO A 722 5.70 25.60 -11.60
C PRO A 722 5.02 26.53 -10.57
N PRO A 723 4.73 26.04 -9.35
CA PRO A 723 3.97 26.81 -8.37
C PRO A 723 4.70 28.10 -7.98
N LYS A 724 3.95 29.21 -7.98
CA LYS A 724 4.46 30.57 -7.71
C LYS A 724 4.70 30.81 -6.21
N THR A 725 5.71 30.16 -5.66
CA THR A 725 6.15 30.33 -4.26
C THR A 725 6.79 31.70 -4.03
N SER A 726 6.02 32.64 -3.47
CA SER A 726 6.52 33.92 -2.98
C SER A 726 6.87 33.78 -1.49
N GLY A 727 8.15 33.75 -1.14
CA GLY A 727 8.60 33.46 0.23
C GLY A 727 10.06 33.85 0.51
N THR A 728 10.35 35.15 0.49
CA THR A 728 11.72 35.69 0.57
C THR A 728 12.40 35.45 1.92
N LEU A 729 13.54 34.74 1.93
CA LEU A 729 14.56 34.86 2.98
C LEU A 729 15.94 35.16 2.37
N ARG A 730 16.77 35.91 3.10
CA ARG A 730 17.98 36.56 2.56
C ARG A 730 19.27 35.85 2.96
N SER A 731 20.07 35.53 1.93
CA SER A 731 21.53 35.75 1.87
C SER A 731 22.32 35.80 3.19
N ILE A 732 22.99 34.69 3.51
CA ILE A 732 24.40 34.75 3.94
C ILE A 732 25.17 33.70 3.11
N ARG A 733 26.17 34.12 2.32
CA ARG A 733 27.14 33.23 1.68
C ARG A 733 28.53 33.86 1.77
N GLY A 734 29.34 33.39 2.72
CA GLY A 734 30.75 33.79 2.84
C GLY A 734 31.63 33.10 1.80
N THR A 735 32.74 33.69 1.40
CA THR A 735 33.60 33.17 0.32
C THR A 735 35.08 33.44 0.54
N ILE A 736 35.80 32.41 1.03
CA ILE A 736 37.26 32.23 1.04
C ILE A 736 37.44 30.69 1.09
N PHE A 737 38.24 29.95 0.32
CA PHE A 737 39.39 30.17 -0.59
C PHE A 737 39.14 29.40 -1.92
N GLY A 738 39.95 29.41 -2.99
CA GLY A 738 41.15 30.19 -3.32
C GLY A 738 42.19 29.43 -4.16
N GLY A 739 42.10 29.51 -5.50
CA GLY A 739 43.10 28.98 -6.48
C GLY A 739 42.72 27.63 -7.15
N HIS A 740 43.22 27.29 -8.34
CA HIS A 740 44.00 28.07 -9.32
C HIS A 740 43.88 27.47 -10.75
N ASP A 741 43.76 28.32 -11.77
CA ASP A 741 44.40 28.30 -13.12
C ASP A 741 44.80 26.91 -13.72
N ARG A 742 44.37 26.44 -14.92
CA ARG A 742 44.49 26.98 -16.32
C ARG A 742 43.74 26.08 -17.34
N SER A 743 43.53 26.40 -18.64
CA SER A 743 43.33 27.69 -19.36
C SER A 743 43.05 27.45 -20.88
N ARG A 744 42.50 28.49 -21.57
CA ARG A 744 42.56 28.82 -23.03
C ARG A 744 41.52 28.25 -24.04
N PRO A 745 41.24 29.01 -25.16
CA PRO A 745 39.90 29.07 -25.82
C PRO A 745 40.03 29.19 -27.39
N PRO A 746 39.42 30.14 -28.16
CA PRO A 746 38.07 30.74 -28.21
C PRO A 746 37.42 30.70 -29.64
N THR A 747 36.16 31.15 -29.82
CA THR A 747 35.75 31.87 -31.06
C THR A 747 34.53 32.80 -30.83
N ARG A 748 34.60 34.05 -31.38
CA ARG A 748 33.54 35.06 -31.71
C ARG A 748 32.29 35.22 -30.79
N GLN A 749 31.95 36.39 -30.24
CA GLN A 749 31.55 37.69 -30.87
C GLN A 749 30.33 37.56 -31.81
N VAL A 750 29.25 38.35 -31.69
CA VAL A 750 29.18 39.82 -31.90
C VAL A 750 27.96 40.47 -31.17
N TYR A 751 28.09 41.77 -30.90
CA TYR A 751 27.13 42.84 -30.47
C TYR A 751 25.69 42.78 -31.05
N THR A 752 24.64 43.52 -30.62
CA THR A 752 24.42 44.78 -29.83
C THR A 752 23.16 44.64 -28.93
N ALA A 753 23.00 45.25 -27.73
CA ALA A 753 22.66 46.66 -27.43
C ALA A 753 21.47 47.26 -28.24
N ALA A 754 20.55 48.09 -27.71
CA ALA A 754 20.12 48.44 -26.34
C ALA A 754 18.77 49.22 -26.42
N GLY A 755 17.96 49.27 -25.35
CA GLY A 755 16.64 49.96 -25.39
C GLY A 755 15.97 50.20 -24.02
N ASP A 756 16.24 51.34 -23.41
CA ASP A 756 15.72 51.77 -22.09
C ASP A 756 14.41 52.57 -22.18
N ARG A 757 13.44 52.32 -21.28
CA ARG A 757 12.68 53.34 -20.49
C ARG A 757 11.58 52.79 -19.57
N ASN A 758 11.28 53.57 -18.52
CA ASN A 758 10.34 53.30 -17.42
C ASN A 758 8.96 54.05 -17.62
N PRO A 759 8.08 54.30 -16.61
CA PRO A 759 7.02 53.35 -16.21
C PRO A 759 5.60 53.97 -15.94
N ARG A 760 4.57 53.09 -15.78
CA ARG A 760 3.26 53.35 -15.07
C ARG A 760 2.32 54.41 -15.72
N PRO A 761 1.07 54.67 -15.22
CA PRO A 761 0.20 53.89 -14.33
C PRO A 761 -1.31 53.72 -14.75
N GLN A 762 -1.92 52.65 -14.25
CA GLN A 762 -3.30 52.50 -13.69
C GLN A 762 -4.51 53.36 -14.17
N THR A 763 -5.52 52.70 -14.76
CA THR A 763 -6.99 52.78 -14.46
C THR A 763 -7.67 51.55 -15.11
N ALA A 764 -8.82 50.98 -14.73
CA ALA A 764 -9.68 50.89 -13.53
C ALA A 764 -11.14 50.70 -14.01
N ALA A 765 -11.84 49.64 -13.57
CA ALA A 765 -13.23 49.26 -13.96
C ALA A 765 -13.42 48.87 -15.46
N THR A 766 -14.48 48.17 -15.90
CA THR A 766 -15.75 47.75 -15.25
C THR A 766 -16.15 46.30 -15.66
N MET A 767 -17.37 45.85 -15.35
CA MET A 767 -17.80 44.43 -15.34
C MET A 767 -18.49 43.92 -16.62
N ARG A 768 -18.53 42.58 -16.76
CA ARG A 768 -19.60 41.71 -17.32
C ARG A 768 -20.53 42.27 -18.44
N SER A 769 -20.53 41.61 -19.59
CA SER A 769 -21.77 41.16 -20.26
C SER A 769 -21.49 40.04 -21.29
N SER A 770 -22.55 39.47 -21.86
CA SER A 770 -22.54 38.31 -22.75
C SER A 770 -22.55 38.65 -24.26
N ALA A 771 -22.34 37.62 -25.07
CA ALA A 771 -22.57 37.54 -26.53
C ALA A 771 -23.99 38.06 -26.95
N PRO A 772 -24.30 38.38 -28.24
CA PRO A 772 -23.89 37.58 -29.42
C PRO A 772 -23.60 38.27 -30.79
N THR A 773 -23.03 37.42 -31.66
CA THR A 773 -23.12 37.21 -33.13
C THR A 773 -23.97 38.16 -34.05
N ILE A 774 -23.62 38.14 -35.36
CA ILE A 774 -24.36 38.58 -36.60
C ILE A 774 -23.89 39.94 -37.18
N GLN A 775 -23.63 40.13 -38.50
CA GLN A 775 -23.14 39.27 -39.61
C GLN A 775 -22.89 40.11 -40.91
N VAL A 776 -22.13 39.57 -41.86
CA VAL A 776 -22.21 39.74 -43.35
C VAL A 776 -22.13 41.16 -43.99
N THR A 777 -21.07 41.39 -44.78
CA THR A 777 -21.03 41.87 -46.20
C THR A 777 -19.55 42.08 -46.59
N GLY A 778 -19.07 41.89 -47.83
CA GLY A 778 -19.64 41.26 -49.03
C GLY A 778 -18.62 41.23 -50.19
N ASP A 779 -18.71 40.22 -51.07
CA ASP A 779 -18.18 40.05 -52.45
C ASP A 779 -16.92 40.80 -52.96
N ASN A 780 -15.92 40.05 -53.46
CA ASN A 780 -15.70 39.83 -54.92
C ASN A 780 -14.40 39.07 -55.29
N GLY A 781 -14.41 38.36 -56.44
CA GLY A 781 -13.25 37.78 -57.16
C GLY A 781 -12.67 36.49 -56.56
N SER A 782 -12.63 35.28 -57.15
CA SER A 782 -12.76 34.71 -58.51
C SER A 782 -11.43 34.31 -59.21
N LEU A 783 -11.41 33.07 -59.76
CA LEU A 783 -10.34 32.40 -60.55
C LEU A 783 -9.03 32.05 -59.79
N ALA A 784 -8.46 30.84 -59.83
CA ALA A 784 -8.93 29.48 -60.20
C ALA A 784 -8.06 28.46 -59.40
N GLU A 785 -8.60 27.43 -58.72
CA GLU A 785 -9.04 26.11 -59.22
C GLU A 785 -7.96 25.35 -60.04
N SER A 786 -7.59 24.09 -59.75
CA SER A 786 -8.44 22.88 -59.82
C SER A 786 -7.58 21.60 -59.55
N ARG A 787 -8.05 20.38 -59.17
CA ARG A 787 -9.38 19.78 -58.86
C ARG A 787 -9.24 18.43 -58.05
N PRO A 788 -10.33 17.72 -57.63
CA PRO A 788 -10.36 17.08 -56.30
C PRO A 788 -11.05 15.68 -56.28
N ARG A 789 -11.79 15.37 -55.20
CA ARG A 789 -12.65 14.18 -55.01
C ARG A 789 -14.05 14.29 -55.64
N THR A 790 -14.73 13.15 -55.75
CA THR A 790 -16.21 12.94 -55.77
C THR A 790 -16.53 11.80 -54.78
N SER A 791 -17.75 11.53 -54.29
CA SER A 791 -19.11 12.10 -54.35
C SER A 791 -19.75 11.95 -52.95
N ALA A 792 -20.54 12.87 -52.38
CA ALA A 792 -21.90 13.33 -52.76
C ALA A 792 -22.96 12.19 -52.72
N SER A 793 -24.19 12.38 -52.22
CA SER A 793 -24.92 13.62 -51.89
C SER A 793 -25.95 13.45 -50.74
N SER A 794 -26.50 14.56 -50.21
CA SER A 794 -27.63 14.55 -49.27
C SER A 794 -28.49 15.83 -49.35
N VAL A 795 -29.82 15.70 -49.33
CA VAL A 795 -30.78 16.82 -49.20
C VAL A 795 -32.05 16.37 -48.46
N ARG A 796 -32.33 17.01 -47.31
CA ARG A 796 -33.64 17.45 -46.71
C ARG A 796 -34.92 16.68 -47.14
N ARG A 797 -35.90 16.35 -46.27
CA ARG A 797 -36.59 17.27 -45.34
C ARG A 797 -37.72 16.54 -44.53
N ASN A 798 -37.99 16.99 -43.31
CA ASN A 798 -39.30 17.01 -42.58
C ASN A 798 -40.17 15.74 -42.32
N ARG A 799 -40.66 15.70 -41.06
CA ARG A 799 -42.00 15.28 -40.56
C ARG A 799 -42.40 13.79 -40.54
N SER A 800 -42.39 13.27 -39.31
CA SER A 800 -43.38 12.37 -38.69
C SER A 800 -44.77 12.24 -39.36
N ALA A 801 -45.26 10.99 -39.52
CA ALA A 801 -46.45 10.45 -38.82
C ALA A 801 -47.05 9.20 -39.52
N THR A 802 -47.57 8.27 -38.70
CA THR A 802 -48.67 7.33 -38.99
C THR A 802 -48.72 6.54 -40.31
N GLY A 803 -48.25 5.29 -40.25
CA GLY A 803 -49.16 4.13 -40.22
C GLY A 803 -49.67 3.54 -41.55
N ARG A 804 -50.23 2.32 -41.41
CA ARG A 804 -50.82 1.44 -42.45
C ARG A 804 -49.85 1.02 -43.57
N SER A 805 -49.76 -0.23 -44.02
CA SER A 805 -50.21 -1.58 -43.64
C SER A 805 -50.23 -2.37 -44.94
N ASN A 806 -50.05 -3.70 -44.87
CA ASN A 806 -50.46 -4.65 -45.91
C ASN A 806 -49.66 -4.68 -47.24
N SER A 807 -49.49 -5.85 -47.90
CA SER A 807 -49.63 -7.25 -47.42
C SER A 807 -49.17 -8.27 -48.49
N LEU A 808 -49.19 -9.55 -48.11
CA LEU A 808 -49.21 -10.76 -48.96
C LEU A 808 -47.84 -11.21 -49.52
N LYS A 809 -47.53 -12.51 -49.61
CA LYS A 809 -48.16 -13.80 -49.18
C LYS A 809 -46.97 -14.77 -48.91
N LYS A 810 -47.06 -15.89 -48.19
CA LYS A 810 -48.15 -16.87 -48.08
C LYS A 810 -47.95 -17.77 -46.83
N ARG A 811 -49.04 -18.03 -46.09
CA ARG A 811 -49.52 -19.31 -45.50
C ARG A 811 -48.52 -20.47 -45.22
N ASP A 812 -48.62 -21.25 -44.13
CA ASP A 812 -49.57 -21.28 -43.00
C ASP A 812 -48.97 -22.00 -41.77
N ARG A 813 -49.57 -21.79 -40.58
CA ARG A 813 -49.41 -22.69 -39.41
C ARG A 813 -50.49 -23.79 -39.43
N SER A 814 -50.16 -24.99 -38.95
CA SER A 814 -51.11 -25.88 -38.25
C SER A 814 -50.37 -26.98 -37.47
N HIS A 815 -50.89 -27.34 -36.29
CA HIS A 815 -50.38 -28.45 -35.48
C HIS A 815 -51.02 -29.78 -35.90
N SER A 816 -50.28 -30.89 -35.78
CA SER A 816 -50.83 -32.15 -35.27
C SER A 816 -49.73 -33.02 -34.62
N ARG A 817 -50.17 -33.97 -33.79
CA ARG A 817 -49.36 -34.76 -32.83
C ARG A 817 -48.79 -36.04 -33.45
N GLN A 818 -47.61 -36.46 -32.99
CA GLN A 818 -47.32 -37.74 -32.28
C GLN A 818 -45.83 -37.66 -31.81
N ARG A 819 -45.39 -37.90 -30.56
CA ARG A 819 -45.70 -38.82 -29.43
C ARG A 819 -45.01 -40.21 -29.54
N SER A 820 -44.03 -40.44 -28.65
CA SER A 820 -43.55 -41.74 -28.09
C SER A 820 -42.89 -42.79 -29.03
N SER A 821 -41.96 -43.64 -28.59
CA SER A 821 -41.09 -43.68 -27.38
C SER A 821 -40.07 -44.85 -27.43
N SER A 822 -39.05 -44.81 -26.55
CA SER A 822 -38.50 -45.94 -25.74
C SER A 822 -37.85 -47.20 -26.38
N ILE A 823 -36.72 -47.61 -25.75
CA ILE A 823 -36.14 -48.98 -25.68
C ILE A 823 -35.36 -49.50 -26.91
N GLY A 824 -34.19 -50.11 -26.65
CA GLY A 824 -33.42 -50.96 -27.58
C GLY A 824 -31.92 -51.00 -27.25
N ALA A 825 -31.37 -52.17 -26.89
CA ALA A 825 -29.96 -52.35 -26.48
C ALA A 825 -29.41 -53.74 -26.91
N ILE A 826 -28.15 -54.02 -26.55
CA ILE A 826 -27.47 -55.35 -26.43
C ILE A 826 -26.61 -55.86 -27.63
N SER A 827 -25.37 -56.28 -27.30
CA SER A 827 -24.41 -57.17 -28.02
C SER A 827 -23.76 -56.68 -29.34
N SER A 828 -22.57 -57.14 -29.77
CA SER A 828 -21.36 -57.81 -29.18
C SER A 828 -20.28 -57.93 -30.31
N ALA A 829 -19.05 -58.52 -30.22
CA ALA A 829 -18.29 -59.29 -29.23
C ALA A 829 -16.75 -59.29 -29.53
N HIS A 830 -15.93 -59.85 -28.62
CA HIS A 830 -14.57 -60.44 -28.79
C HIS A 830 -13.33 -59.54 -29.04
N GLY A 831 -12.23 -59.87 -28.35
CA GLY A 831 -10.82 -59.71 -28.77
C GLY A 831 -10.17 -61.12 -28.84
N PRO A 832 -8.90 -61.35 -28.42
CA PRO A 832 -7.74 -60.47 -28.26
C PRO A 832 -6.46 -61.06 -28.94
N THR A 833 -5.28 -60.45 -28.76
CA THR A 833 -3.97 -61.17 -28.90
C THR A 833 -2.86 -60.46 -28.11
N VAL A 834 -1.86 -61.21 -27.64
CA VAL A 834 -0.78 -60.79 -26.71
C VAL A 834 0.54 -61.48 -27.12
N VAL A 835 1.69 -60.85 -26.84
CA VAL A 835 3.05 -61.40 -26.59
C VAL A 835 4.08 -60.25 -26.69
N ASP A 836 5.13 -60.10 -25.88
CA ASP A 836 5.53 -60.59 -24.53
C ASP A 836 6.82 -59.79 -24.11
N GLY A 837 7.22 -59.70 -22.82
CA GLY A 837 8.47 -58.97 -22.48
C GLY A 837 8.77 -58.49 -21.05
N ASP A 838 8.38 -59.24 -20.02
CA ASP A 838 8.79 -59.23 -18.59
C ASP A 838 10.19 -58.65 -18.17
N VAL A 839 10.50 -58.25 -16.91
CA VAL A 839 9.80 -57.94 -15.62
C VAL A 839 10.84 -57.37 -14.61
N PHE A 840 10.40 -56.90 -13.42
CA PHE A 840 11.10 -56.71 -12.09
C PHE A 840 10.99 -55.26 -11.54
N PHE A 841 10.59 -54.99 -10.29
CA PHE A 841 9.92 -55.80 -9.25
C PHE A 841 9.45 -54.92 -8.06
N THR A 842 8.28 -55.18 -7.46
CA THR A 842 7.91 -54.68 -6.12
C THR A 842 7.19 -55.78 -5.31
N PRO A 843 7.32 -55.84 -3.97
CA PRO A 843 6.85 -56.99 -3.19
C PRO A 843 5.36 -56.92 -2.83
N ALA A 844 4.71 -58.08 -2.69
CA ALA A 844 3.30 -58.21 -2.34
C ALA A 844 3.06 -58.75 -0.91
N GLY A 845 1.97 -58.33 -0.26
CA GLY A 845 1.50 -58.81 1.05
C GLY A 845 0.21 -58.11 1.48
N PRO A 846 -0.74 -58.80 2.15
CA PRO A 846 -1.94 -59.18 1.39
C PRO A 846 -3.31 -58.84 2.02
N ASN A 847 -4.35 -59.09 1.22
CA ASN A 847 -5.80 -59.17 1.52
C ASN A 847 -6.60 -57.85 1.53
N GLY A 848 -7.76 -57.83 0.84
CA GLY A 848 -8.86 -56.96 1.24
C GLY A 848 -9.69 -56.25 0.16
N GLU A 849 -10.20 -56.98 -0.85
CA GLU A 849 -11.34 -56.56 -1.72
C GLU A 849 -11.14 -55.33 -2.64
N VAL A 850 -11.74 -55.39 -3.84
CA VAL A 850 -11.62 -54.36 -4.90
C VAL A 850 -13.02 -53.89 -5.29
N GLU A 851 -13.28 -52.60 -5.13
CA GLU A 851 -14.33 -51.90 -5.88
C GLU A 851 -13.64 -51.04 -6.95
N GLU A 852 -13.84 -51.41 -8.22
CA GLU A 852 -13.39 -50.60 -9.36
C GLU A 852 -14.31 -49.37 -9.50
N ASN A 853 -13.73 -48.18 -9.58
CA ASN A 853 -14.48 -46.94 -9.77
C ASN A 853 -13.70 -46.00 -10.71
N GLU A 854 -13.98 -46.10 -12.01
CA GLU A 854 -13.32 -45.30 -13.05
C GLU A 854 -13.66 -43.81 -12.92
N GLN A 855 -12.78 -43.04 -12.29
CA GLN A 855 -12.91 -41.59 -12.19
C GLN A 855 -12.18 -40.89 -13.34
N GLN A 856 -12.85 -40.78 -14.50
CA GLN A 856 -12.55 -39.69 -15.42
C GLN A 856 -12.97 -38.38 -14.77
N SER A 857 -12.01 -37.50 -14.50
CA SER A 857 -12.23 -36.21 -13.85
C SER A 857 -12.59 -35.12 -14.85
N ASP A 858 -13.82 -34.60 -14.80
CA ASP A 858 -14.30 -33.45 -15.60
C ASP A 858 -13.60 -32.13 -15.18
N PHE A 859 -12.35 -31.94 -15.64
CA PHE A 859 -11.41 -30.90 -15.21
C PHE A 859 -11.92 -29.44 -15.31
N PHE A 860 -12.88 -29.13 -16.20
CA PHE A 860 -13.24 -27.75 -16.58
C PHE A 860 -14.58 -27.22 -16.01
N THR A 861 -15.17 -27.85 -14.99
CA THR A 861 -16.61 -27.66 -14.70
C THR A 861 -16.98 -26.49 -13.76
N TYR A 862 -16.16 -25.43 -13.66
CA TYR A 862 -16.38 -24.32 -12.69
C TYR A 862 -16.54 -22.90 -13.28
N SER A 863 -17.53 -22.71 -14.16
CA SER A 863 -18.10 -21.35 -14.36
C SER A 863 -19.59 -21.30 -14.77
N SER A 864 -20.23 -22.40 -15.19
CA SER A 864 -21.59 -22.33 -15.77
C SER A 864 -22.54 -23.47 -15.36
N LYS A 865 -23.13 -23.35 -14.15
CA LYS A 865 -24.41 -23.97 -13.77
C LYS A 865 -24.99 -23.31 -12.51
N ARG A 866 -26.02 -22.48 -12.68
CA ARG A 866 -26.88 -22.03 -11.57
C ARG A 866 -28.05 -23.00 -11.43
N HIS A 867 -28.20 -23.69 -10.29
CA HIS A 867 -29.51 -24.14 -9.82
C HIS A 867 -29.52 -24.28 -8.29
N SER A 868 -30.67 -23.95 -7.69
CA SER A 868 -30.93 -24.09 -6.25
C SER A 868 -31.48 -25.48 -5.95
N ALA A 869 -30.95 -26.16 -4.94
CA ALA A 869 -31.76 -26.69 -3.83
C ALA A 869 -30.92 -27.25 -2.67
N THR A 870 -31.40 -26.95 -1.47
CA THR A 870 -31.03 -27.48 -0.16
C THR A 870 -30.82 -29.01 -0.10
N ARG A 871 -29.65 -29.45 0.38
CA ARG A 871 -29.48 -30.66 1.22
C ARG A 871 -28.07 -30.70 1.81
N GLY A 872 -27.96 -30.65 3.14
CA GLY A 872 -26.70 -30.91 3.82
C GLY A 872 -26.49 -32.41 4.03
N SER A 873 -25.24 -32.86 3.91
CA SER A 873 -24.76 -34.14 4.45
C SER A 873 -23.55 -33.86 5.36
N SER A 874 -23.60 -34.38 6.58
CA SER A 874 -22.56 -34.13 7.58
C SER A 874 -21.39 -35.10 7.38
N PHE A 875 -20.20 -34.59 7.03
CA PHE A 875 -19.01 -35.44 7.07
C PHE A 875 -18.53 -35.64 8.51
N SER A 876 -18.51 -36.90 8.95
CA SER A 876 -18.31 -37.26 10.34
C SER A 876 -16.84 -37.21 10.74
N ARG A 877 -16.50 -36.44 11.78
CA ARG A 877 -15.18 -36.51 12.42
C ARG A 877 -15.02 -37.87 13.10
N ARG A 878 -13.95 -38.61 12.79
CA ARG A 878 -13.42 -39.69 13.66
C ARG A 878 -11.91 -39.50 13.85
N PRO A 879 -11.38 -39.66 15.08
CA PRO A 879 -9.98 -39.37 15.38
C PRO A 879 -9.06 -40.58 15.17
N VAL A 880 -7.92 -40.33 14.52
CA VAL A 880 -6.71 -41.16 14.48
C VAL A 880 -5.55 -40.17 14.31
N GLY A 881 -4.40 -40.26 14.97
CA GLY A 881 -3.94 -41.11 16.07
C GLY A 881 -2.52 -40.65 16.46
N HIS A 882 -2.11 -40.78 17.72
CA HIS A 882 -0.85 -40.17 18.22
C HIS A 882 0.39 -40.67 17.44
N LEU A 883 1.17 -39.73 16.88
CA LEU A 883 2.47 -40.01 16.24
C LEU A 883 3.54 -38.93 16.53
N ASN A 884 3.45 -38.25 17.67
CA ASN A 884 4.54 -37.42 18.20
C ASN A 884 5.58 -38.30 18.90
N SER A 885 6.57 -38.78 18.13
CA SER A 885 7.79 -39.42 18.67
C SER A 885 8.86 -39.56 17.58
N TYR A 886 9.78 -38.60 17.46
CA TYR A 886 11.18 -38.83 17.00
C TYR A 886 12.14 -37.63 17.20
N LEU A 887 11.79 -36.59 17.99
CA LEU A 887 12.65 -35.43 18.29
C LEU A 887 12.69 -35.09 19.79
N SER A 888 13.08 -36.05 20.64
CA SER A 888 13.24 -35.82 22.08
C SER A 888 14.20 -36.81 22.78
N THR A 889 15.50 -36.50 22.78
CA THR A 889 16.51 -37.26 23.53
C THR A 889 17.06 -36.49 24.72
N GLN A 890 16.42 -36.70 25.88
CA GLN A 890 16.98 -36.57 27.25
C GLN A 890 17.50 -35.21 27.73
N SER A 891 16.69 -34.55 28.56
CA SER A 891 17.09 -34.19 29.93
C SER A 891 15.91 -34.51 30.89
N LYS A 892 16.06 -34.35 32.21
CA LYS A 892 15.09 -34.86 33.21
C LYS A 892 14.36 -33.75 33.96
N SER A 893 13.15 -34.10 34.40
CA SER A 893 12.20 -33.30 35.18
C SER A 893 12.71 -32.78 36.53
N THR A 894 12.31 -31.55 36.85
CA THR A 894 11.91 -31.13 38.22
C THR A 894 10.79 -30.09 38.08
N ASP A 895 9.82 -30.12 38.98
CA ASP A 895 8.57 -29.35 38.88
C ASP A 895 8.77 -27.85 39.11
N TYR A 896 8.21 -27.01 38.22
CA TYR A 896 7.88 -25.61 38.50
C TYR A 896 6.54 -25.23 37.85
N SER A 897 5.79 -24.35 38.51
CA SER A 897 4.37 -24.11 38.25
C SER A 897 4.08 -23.13 37.11
N GLU A 898 2.90 -23.31 36.51
CA GLU A 898 2.05 -22.24 35.96
C GLU A 898 2.74 -21.16 35.10
N LEU A 899 3.28 -21.57 33.95
CA LEU A 899 3.45 -20.66 32.81
C LEU A 899 2.16 -20.57 31.99
N SER A 900 1.88 -19.38 31.45
CA SER A 900 0.64 -19.04 30.76
C SER A 900 0.36 -19.88 29.51
N VAL A 901 -0.92 -20.02 29.20
CA VAL A 901 -1.45 -20.62 27.96
C VAL A 901 -0.83 -19.96 26.70
N ASP A 902 -0.63 -20.78 25.67
CA ASP A 902 0.06 -20.46 24.41
C ASP A 902 -0.55 -19.30 23.59
N ASN A 903 -0.06 -18.07 23.78
CA ASN A 903 -0.19 -17.00 22.80
C ASN A 903 0.84 -17.17 21.67
N ALA A 904 0.63 -18.17 20.81
CA ALA A 904 1.47 -18.44 19.64
C ALA A 904 1.14 -17.47 18.48
N TYR A 905 1.69 -16.25 18.55
CA TYR A 905 1.43 -15.13 17.63
C TYR A 905 1.50 -15.54 16.16
N ALA A 906 0.38 -15.41 15.43
CA ALA A 906 0.38 -15.50 13.97
C ALA A 906 0.98 -14.23 13.33
N SER A 907 1.44 -14.39 12.08
CA SER A 907 2.28 -13.44 11.34
C SER A 907 1.78 -11.98 11.31
N THR A 908 2.30 -11.11 12.17
CA THR A 908 2.10 -9.65 12.08
C THR A 908 2.81 -9.07 10.86
N CYS A 909 2.17 -8.23 10.03
CA CYS A 909 2.86 -7.60 8.89
C CYS A 909 3.90 -6.58 9.40
N ILE A 910 5.18 -6.82 9.11
CA ILE A 910 6.31 -6.04 9.63
C ILE A 910 6.52 -4.75 8.83
N LEU A 911 6.11 -4.73 7.55
CA LEU A 911 6.22 -3.57 6.67
C LEU A 911 4.86 -2.86 6.54
N PRO A 912 4.83 -1.53 6.44
CA PRO A 912 3.62 -0.80 6.08
C PRO A 912 3.21 -1.14 4.63
N LEU A 913 1.93 -0.99 4.31
CA LEU A 913 1.43 -1.13 2.95
C LEU A 913 2.09 -0.08 2.04
N VAL A 914 2.68 -0.51 0.92
CA VAL A 914 3.43 0.35 -0.01
C VAL A 914 2.55 0.76 -1.18
N HIS A 915 2.43 2.06 -1.40
CA HIS A 915 1.60 2.68 -2.42
C HIS A 915 2.49 3.29 -3.50
N PHE A 916 2.59 2.62 -4.63
CA PHE A 916 3.36 3.13 -5.77
C PHE A 916 2.65 4.33 -6.42
N PRO A 917 3.39 5.23 -7.11
CA PRO A 917 2.78 6.19 -8.01
C PRO A 917 1.93 5.47 -9.08
N LYS A 918 0.77 6.02 -9.45
CA LYS A 918 -0.19 5.34 -10.34
C LYS A 918 0.40 4.97 -11.71
N ASP A 919 1.34 5.76 -12.21
CA ASP A 919 2.05 5.46 -13.46
C ASP A 919 2.98 4.24 -13.32
N LYS A 920 3.53 4.00 -12.13
CA LYS A 920 4.35 2.84 -11.79
C LYS A 920 3.50 1.59 -11.50
N GLU A 921 2.37 1.72 -10.80
CA GLU A 921 1.37 0.64 -10.71
C GLU A 921 0.96 0.19 -12.12
N ARG A 922 0.62 1.15 -13.00
CA ARG A 922 0.27 0.86 -14.39
C ARG A 922 1.42 0.17 -15.13
N ALA A 923 2.67 0.61 -14.96
CA ALA A 923 3.82 -0.03 -15.59
C ALA A 923 4.00 -1.48 -15.12
N GLN A 924 3.93 -1.74 -13.82
CA GLN A 924 4.01 -3.10 -13.24
C GLN A 924 2.86 -4.00 -13.77
N ARG A 925 1.63 -3.49 -13.84
CA ARG A 925 0.49 -4.21 -14.43
C ARG A 925 0.69 -4.52 -15.93
N VAL A 926 1.34 -3.65 -16.70
CA VAL A 926 1.71 -3.94 -18.11
C VAL A 926 2.80 -5.02 -18.20
N VAL A 927 3.80 -5.02 -17.30
CA VAL A 927 4.82 -6.08 -17.22
C VAL A 927 4.18 -7.45 -16.99
N LEU A 928 3.22 -7.55 -16.06
CA LEU A 928 2.46 -8.78 -15.83
C LEU A 928 1.64 -9.20 -17.07
N LEU A 929 1.03 -8.25 -17.78
CA LEU A 929 0.30 -8.55 -19.02
C LEU A 929 1.22 -9.04 -20.14
N ILE A 930 2.46 -8.52 -20.23
CA ILE A 930 3.48 -9.03 -21.16
C ILE A 930 3.86 -10.47 -20.80
N ARG A 931 4.07 -10.78 -19.50
CA ARG A 931 4.34 -12.15 -19.01
C ARG A 931 3.22 -13.13 -19.41
N VAL A 932 1.96 -12.70 -19.29
CA VAL A 932 0.78 -13.46 -19.73
C VAL A 932 0.79 -13.68 -21.25
N TRP A 933 1.01 -12.65 -22.06
CA TRP A 933 1.04 -12.80 -23.53
C TRP A 933 2.17 -13.71 -24.02
N LEU A 934 3.35 -13.65 -23.41
CA LEU A 934 4.47 -14.54 -23.76
C LEU A 934 4.20 -15.99 -23.36
N MET A 935 3.53 -16.24 -22.22
CA MET A 935 3.10 -17.59 -21.85
C MET A 935 2.08 -18.16 -22.85
N ILE A 936 1.11 -17.34 -23.27
CA ILE A 936 0.10 -17.70 -24.28
C ILE A 936 0.77 -17.96 -25.65
N ALA A 937 1.76 -17.15 -26.04
CA ALA A 937 2.57 -17.39 -27.24
C ALA A 937 3.30 -18.75 -27.16
N GLY A 938 3.83 -19.11 -25.99
CA GLY A 938 4.43 -20.41 -25.71
C GLY A 938 3.46 -21.59 -25.92
N PHE A 939 2.22 -21.47 -25.42
CA PHE A 939 1.17 -22.48 -25.64
C PHE A 939 0.83 -22.62 -27.13
N TYR A 940 0.54 -21.51 -27.84
CA TYR A 940 0.30 -21.55 -29.29
C TYR A 940 1.48 -22.13 -30.07
N ARG A 941 2.73 -21.80 -29.67
CA ARG A 941 3.96 -22.32 -30.27
C ARG A 941 4.09 -23.84 -30.11
N ARG A 942 3.74 -24.40 -28.96
CA ARG A 942 3.78 -25.85 -28.68
C ARG A 942 2.60 -26.61 -29.29
N ALA A 943 1.43 -25.98 -29.42
CA ALA A 943 0.30 -26.48 -30.22
C ALA A 943 0.49 -26.35 -31.75
N GLY A 944 1.60 -25.79 -32.22
CA GLY A 944 1.87 -25.61 -33.66
C GLY A 944 1.07 -24.48 -34.34
N MET A 945 0.28 -23.71 -33.58
CA MET A 945 -0.46 -22.52 -34.02
C MET A 945 0.47 -21.31 -34.19
N ARG A 946 1.37 -21.42 -35.17
CA ARG A 946 2.54 -20.54 -35.37
C ARG A 946 2.22 -19.07 -35.69
N GLU A 947 1.07 -18.76 -36.27
CA GLU A 947 0.67 -17.36 -36.54
C GLU A 947 -0.12 -16.75 -35.37
N ASP A 948 -0.86 -17.53 -34.59
CA ASP A 948 -1.49 -17.06 -33.34
C ASP A 948 -0.43 -16.80 -32.25
N ALA A 949 0.61 -17.65 -32.18
CA ALA A 949 1.81 -17.41 -31.37
C ALA A 949 2.48 -16.07 -31.72
N LYS A 950 2.61 -15.78 -33.01
CA LYS A 950 3.13 -14.51 -33.52
C LYS A 950 2.20 -13.34 -33.19
N GLY A 951 0.88 -13.54 -33.24
CA GLY A 951 -0.13 -12.56 -32.81
C GLY A 951 0.04 -12.15 -31.34
N ALA A 952 0.15 -13.14 -30.44
CA ALA A 952 0.41 -12.94 -29.02
C ALA A 952 1.74 -12.18 -28.77
N ILE A 953 2.81 -12.54 -29.51
CA ILE A 953 4.09 -11.81 -29.48
C ILE A 953 3.91 -10.35 -29.96
N THR A 954 3.12 -10.08 -31.00
CA THR A 954 2.91 -8.69 -31.46
C THR A 954 2.11 -7.83 -30.47
N GLU A 955 1.21 -8.41 -29.67
CA GLU A 955 0.56 -7.67 -28.58
C GLU A 955 1.53 -7.41 -27.43
N ALA A 956 2.38 -8.38 -27.05
CA ALA A 956 3.47 -8.15 -26.10
C ALA A 956 4.43 -7.03 -26.58
N GLN A 957 4.84 -7.05 -27.85
CA GLN A 957 5.67 -6.00 -28.46
C GLN A 957 4.99 -4.61 -28.39
N ARG A 958 3.70 -4.54 -28.70
CA ARG A 958 2.90 -3.29 -28.63
C ARG A 958 2.83 -2.73 -27.21
N LEU A 959 2.80 -3.60 -26.20
CA LEU A 959 2.84 -3.20 -24.79
C LEU A 959 4.22 -2.69 -24.37
N ILE A 960 5.32 -3.35 -24.77
CA ILE A 960 6.70 -2.89 -24.52
C ILE A 960 6.92 -1.49 -25.13
N GLN A 961 6.56 -1.30 -26.39
CA GLN A 961 6.63 0.00 -27.08
C GLN A 961 5.79 1.09 -26.39
N SER A 962 4.70 0.73 -25.70
CA SER A 962 3.92 1.68 -24.92
C SER A 962 4.61 2.11 -23.62
N LEU A 963 5.39 1.22 -23.00
CA LEU A 963 6.23 1.54 -21.84
C LEU A 963 7.42 2.41 -22.23
N GLU A 964 8.09 2.11 -23.36
CA GLU A 964 9.13 2.99 -23.94
C GLU A 964 8.60 4.40 -24.20
N ALA A 965 7.43 4.50 -24.85
CA ALA A 965 6.81 5.77 -25.19
C ALA A 965 6.37 6.58 -23.97
N ASP A 966 6.02 5.93 -22.86
CA ASP A 966 5.69 6.60 -21.59
C ASP A 966 6.95 6.97 -20.79
N LEU A 967 7.99 6.12 -20.76
CA LEU A 967 9.29 6.44 -20.17
C LEU A 967 9.95 7.64 -20.88
N ALA A 968 9.88 7.69 -22.21
CA ALA A 968 10.40 8.81 -23.02
C ALA A 968 9.61 10.13 -22.85
N ARG A 969 8.48 10.12 -22.14
CA ARG A 969 7.70 11.33 -21.82
C ARG A 969 8.04 11.93 -20.45
N ASP A 970 8.77 11.21 -19.59
CA ASP A 970 9.10 11.70 -18.25
C ASP A 970 10.07 12.90 -18.32
N PRO A 971 9.67 14.11 -17.87
CA PRO A 971 10.54 15.29 -17.87
C PRO A 971 11.73 15.17 -16.90
N SER A 972 11.78 14.12 -16.06
CA SER A 972 12.91 13.80 -15.19
C SER A 972 14.21 13.44 -15.95
N GLY A 973 14.13 13.22 -17.26
CA GLY A 973 15.27 13.34 -18.17
C GLY A 973 16.42 12.36 -17.91
N SER A 974 16.16 11.06 -18.07
CA SER A 974 17.19 10.01 -18.06
C SER A 974 16.90 8.99 -19.16
N GLY A 975 17.88 8.72 -20.02
CA GLY A 975 17.77 7.72 -21.09
C GLY A 975 17.89 6.28 -20.58
N ALA A 976 17.87 5.32 -21.51
CA ALA A 976 17.86 3.86 -21.29
C ALA A 976 19.13 3.24 -20.64
N LEU A 977 19.89 4.02 -19.87
CA LEU A 977 21.10 3.61 -19.15
C LEU A 977 21.04 3.91 -17.65
N LYS A 978 19.86 4.21 -17.11
CA LYS A 978 19.63 4.30 -15.66
C LYS A 978 19.60 2.87 -15.09
N PRO A 979 20.24 2.58 -13.94
CA PRO A 979 20.06 1.29 -13.27
C PRO A 979 18.58 1.04 -12.92
N PRO A 980 18.13 -0.23 -12.84
CA PRO A 980 16.75 -0.59 -12.48
C PRO A 980 16.33 0.12 -11.19
N SER A 981 15.14 0.70 -11.18
CA SER A 981 14.64 1.42 -10.02
C SER A 981 14.03 0.45 -9.00
N TRP A 982 13.87 0.92 -7.76
CA TRP A 982 13.32 0.13 -6.66
C TRP A 982 11.97 -0.51 -7.04
N ALA A 983 11.77 -1.78 -6.69
CA ALA A 983 10.56 -2.55 -7.00
C ALA A 983 10.24 -2.72 -8.51
N GLU A 984 11.26 -2.76 -9.37
CA GLU A 984 11.17 -3.25 -10.75
C GLU A 984 11.88 -4.61 -10.85
N GLU A 985 11.15 -5.67 -11.21
CA GLU A 985 11.72 -7.01 -11.44
C GLU A 985 12.49 -7.11 -12.77
N LYS A 986 11.98 -6.42 -13.80
CA LYS A 986 12.52 -6.41 -15.16
C LYS A 986 12.56 -4.99 -15.69
N THR A 987 13.67 -4.63 -16.33
CA THR A 987 13.77 -3.40 -17.10
C THR A 987 13.10 -3.55 -18.47
N VAL A 988 12.93 -2.45 -19.21
CA VAL A 988 12.41 -2.49 -20.59
C VAL A 988 13.33 -3.30 -21.50
N GLU A 989 14.64 -3.27 -21.29
CA GLU A 989 15.62 -4.10 -22.00
C GLU A 989 15.40 -5.60 -21.72
N ASP A 990 15.11 -5.97 -20.47
CA ASP A 990 14.81 -7.37 -20.12
C ASP A 990 13.53 -7.87 -20.81
N LEU A 991 12.50 -7.01 -20.93
CA LEU A 991 11.26 -7.34 -21.65
C LEU A 991 11.51 -7.53 -23.16
N TRP A 992 12.38 -6.71 -23.76
CA TRP A 992 12.85 -6.96 -25.14
C TRP A 992 13.62 -8.28 -25.23
N SER A 993 14.46 -8.62 -24.24
CA SER A 993 15.19 -9.89 -24.22
C SER A 993 14.25 -11.12 -24.11
N ASP A 994 13.18 -11.02 -23.32
CA ASP A 994 12.12 -12.03 -23.25
C ASP A 994 11.42 -12.20 -24.62
N LEU A 995 11.01 -11.08 -25.24
CA LEU A 995 10.31 -11.04 -26.51
C LEU A 995 11.16 -11.66 -27.65
N TYR A 996 12.43 -11.26 -27.74
CA TYR A 996 13.36 -11.79 -28.74
C TYR A 996 13.73 -13.26 -28.47
N ALA A 997 13.72 -13.73 -27.22
CA ALA A 997 13.89 -15.15 -26.93
C ALA A 997 12.68 -16.00 -27.38
N GLU A 998 11.44 -15.56 -27.15
CA GLU A 998 10.26 -16.27 -27.69
C GLU A 998 10.14 -16.17 -29.22
N LEU A 999 10.59 -15.05 -29.82
CA LEU A 999 10.77 -14.97 -31.28
C LEU A 999 11.78 -16.02 -31.78
N GLY A 1000 12.94 -16.15 -31.13
CA GLY A 1000 13.92 -17.17 -31.48
C GLY A 1000 13.38 -18.59 -31.36
N GLN A 1001 12.61 -18.88 -30.30
CA GLN A 1001 11.91 -20.16 -30.14
C GLN A 1001 10.82 -20.41 -31.20
N LEU A 1002 10.12 -19.37 -31.65
CA LEU A 1002 9.15 -19.45 -32.75
C LEU A 1002 9.85 -19.63 -34.12
N SER A 1003 11.03 -19.02 -34.31
CA SER A 1003 11.90 -19.22 -35.48
C SER A 1003 12.44 -20.66 -35.51
N LEU A 1004 12.81 -21.24 -34.36
CA LEU A 1004 13.15 -22.68 -34.25
C LEU A 1004 11.96 -23.57 -34.60
N SER A 1005 10.76 -23.32 -34.05
CA SER A 1005 9.58 -24.15 -34.36
C SER A 1005 9.08 -24.00 -35.81
N LYS A 1006 9.55 -22.96 -36.53
CA LYS A 1006 9.38 -22.76 -37.97
C LYS A 1006 10.44 -23.46 -38.83
N GLY A 1007 11.47 -24.07 -38.23
CA GLY A 1007 12.60 -24.67 -38.96
C GLY A 1007 13.57 -23.65 -39.54
N ALA A 1008 13.65 -22.45 -38.96
CA ALA A 1008 14.48 -21.33 -39.43
C ALA A 1008 15.59 -20.99 -38.42
N PRO A 1009 16.59 -21.87 -38.21
CA PRO A 1009 17.61 -21.69 -37.17
C PRO A 1009 18.49 -20.46 -37.37
N TYR A 1010 18.69 -19.99 -38.61
CA TYR A 1010 19.42 -18.74 -38.87
C TYR A 1010 18.64 -17.48 -38.48
N ALA A 1011 17.30 -17.50 -38.57
CA ALA A 1011 16.47 -16.45 -38.00
C ALA A 1011 16.53 -16.52 -36.46
N ALA A 1012 16.35 -17.71 -35.89
CA ALA A 1012 16.42 -17.93 -34.45
C ALA A 1012 17.76 -17.46 -33.85
N ARG A 1013 18.88 -17.73 -34.54
CA ARG A 1013 20.20 -17.22 -34.16
C ARG A 1013 20.21 -15.69 -34.06
N ASN A 1014 19.70 -15.00 -35.08
CA ASN A 1014 19.65 -13.53 -35.08
C ASN A 1014 18.73 -13.01 -33.95
N ASP A 1015 17.59 -13.67 -33.72
CA ASP A 1015 16.65 -13.31 -32.65
C ASP A 1015 17.32 -13.47 -31.27
N PHE A 1016 17.99 -14.60 -30.99
CA PHE A 1016 18.73 -14.80 -29.75
C PHE A 1016 19.97 -13.88 -29.63
N GLU A 1017 20.71 -13.62 -30.71
CA GLU A 1017 21.81 -12.65 -30.69
C GLU A 1017 21.28 -11.24 -30.36
N THR A 1018 20.10 -10.86 -30.87
CA THR A 1018 19.42 -9.59 -30.53
C THR A 1018 19.00 -9.55 -29.06
N ALA A 1019 18.39 -10.62 -28.53
CA ALA A 1019 18.04 -10.71 -27.10
C ALA A 1019 19.24 -10.48 -26.17
N LEU A 1020 20.42 -10.99 -26.54
CA LEU A 1020 21.67 -10.80 -25.79
C LEU A 1020 22.33 -9.42 -25.99
N THR A 1021 21.91 -8.61 -26.97
CA THR A 1021 22.30 -7.19 -27.01
C THR A 1021 21.57 -6.34 -25.98
N HIS A 1022 20.35 -6.73 -25.59
CA HIS A 1022 19.59 -6.09 -24.52
C HIS A 1022 20.06 -6.60 -23.14
N THR A 1023 19.95 -7.92 -22.89
CA THR A 1023 20.32 -8.54 -21.60
C THR A 1023 21.37 -9.65 -21.83
N PRO A 1024 22.68 -9.37 -21.67
CA PRO A 1024 23.77 -10.30 -22.01
C PRO A 1024 23.79 -11.63 -21.24
N ASN A 1025 23.03 -11.74 -20.15
CA ASN A 1025 22.93 -12.94 -19.29
C ASN A 1025 21.57 -13.64 -19.40
N HIS A 1026 20.78 -13.35 -20.43
CA HIS A 1026 19.42 -13.91 -20.58
C HIS A 1026 19.46 -15.44 -20.83
N PRO A 1027 18.89 -16.27 -19.93
CA PRO A 1027 19.14 -17.72 -19.92
C PRO A 1027 18.65 -18.41 -21.19
N THR A 1028 17.39 -18.23 -21.57
CA THR A 1028 16.78 -18.88 -22.73
C THR A 1028 17.47 -18.50 -24.05
N ALA A 1029 18.00 -17.26 -24.13
CA ALA A 1029 18.74 -16.79 -25.30
C ALA A 1029 20.17 -17.34 -25.36
N ILE A 1030 20.86 -17.46 -24.22
CA ILE A 1030 22.16 -18.16 -24.15
C ILE A 1030 22.00 -19.62 -24.53
N ILE A 1031 21.02 -20.34 -23.97
CA ILE A 1031 20.78 -21.77 -24.22
C ILE A 1031 20.42 -22.00 -25.70
N GLY A 1032 19.45 -21.23 -26.22
CA GLY A 1032 19.03 -21.30 -27.63
C GLY A 1032 20.14 -20.98 -28.62
N LEU A 1033 20.90 -19.90 -28.39
CA LEU A 1033 22.05 -19.56 -29.22
C LEU A 1033 23.17 -20.61 -29.15
N SER A 1034 23.46 -21.12 -27.95
CA SER A 1034 24.56 -22.06 -27.75
C SER A 1034 24.31 -23.41 -28.42
N ASN A 1035 23.06 -23.90 -28.43
CA ASN A 1035 22.68 -25.06 -29.23
C ASN A 1035 22.98 -24.82 -30.72
N ILE A 1036 22.49 -23.73 -31.30
CA ILE A 1036 22.71 -23.40 -32.73
C ILE A 1036 24.21 -23.25 -33.05
N LEU A 1037 25.01 -22.69 -32.13
CA LEU A 1037 26.46 -22.58 -32.30
C LEU A 1037 27.19 -23.94 -32.22
N LEU A 1038 26.69 -24.89 -31.43
CA LEU A 1038 27.21 -26.26 -31.38
C LEU A 1038 26.78 -27.05 -32.63
N ASP A 1039 25.56 -26.86 -33.13
CA ASP A 1039 25.07 -27.45 -34.40
C ASP A 1039 25.88 -26.97 -35.61
N ILE A 1040 26.38 -25.72 -35.57
CA ILE A 1040 27.31 -25.17 -36.56
C ILE A 1040 28.71 -25.80 -36.46
N TYR A 1041 29.14 -26.20 -35.27
CA TYR A 1041 30.44 -26.85 -35.04
C TYR A 1041 30.45 -28.31 -35.51
N SER A 1042 29.42 -29.08 -35.15
CA SER A 1042 29.23 -30.49 -35.54
C SER A 1042 28.91 -30.70 -37.03
N GLU A 1043 28.64 -29.62 -37.77
CA GLU A 1043 28.13 -29.60 -39.15
C GLU A 1043 26.66 -30.07 -39.32
N ASP A 1044 25.91 -30.26 -38.23
CA ASP A 1044 24.47 -30.53 -38.28
C ASP A 1044 23.70 -29.37 -38.94
N LEU A 1045 24.16 -28.12 -38.74
CA LEU A 1045 23.62 -26.93 -39.37
C LEU A 1045 24.58 -26.38 -40.45
N LEU A 1046 24.34 -26.80 -41.69
CA LEU A 1046 25.08 -26.37 -42.88
C LEU A 1046 24.82 -24.89 -43.26
N PRO A 1047 25.84 -24.16 -43.77
CA PRO A 1047 25.72 -22.74 -44.09
C PRO A 1047 24.58 -22.44 -45.08
N PRO A 1048 23.91 -21.27 -44.97
CA PRO A 1048 22.81 -20.93 -45.85
C PRO A 1048 23.30 -20.83 -47.30
N PRO A 1049 22.55 -21.36 -48.29
CA PRO A 1049 23.01 -21.39 -49.67
C PRO A 1049 23.22 -19.96 -50.19
N PRO A 1050 24.34 -19.68 -50.91
CA PRO A 1050 24.70 -18.33 -51.36
C PRO A 1050 23.78 -17.78 -52.47
N ILE A 1051 22.80 -18.57 -52.92
CA ILE A 1051 21.73 -18.21 -53.84
C ILE A 1051 20.43 -18.73 -53.20
N PRO A 1052 19.42 -17.88 -52.93
CA PRO A 1052 18.12 -18.34 -52.44
C PRO A 1052 17.45 -19.28 -53.47
N PRO A 1053 16.79 -20.37 -53.04
CA PRO A 1053 16.01 -21.21 -53.94
C PRO A 1053 14.87 -20.38 -54.55
N LEU A 1054 14.73 -20.41 -55.88
CA LEU A 1054 13.80 -19.55 -56.62
C LEU A 1054 12.30 -19.93 -56.50
N GLU A 1055 11.97 -20.90 -55.66
CA GLU A 1055 10.64 -21.55 -55.64
C GLU A 1055 9.56 -20.68 -54.94
N ASP A 1056 9.91 -19.94 -53.88
CA ASP A 1056 8.99 -19.01 -53.20
C ASP A 1056 8.52 -17.85 -54.09
N ALA A 1057 9.26 -17.53 -55.17
CA ALA A 1057 8.87 -16.49 -56.11
C ALA A 1057 7.68 -16.88 -57.01
N LEU A 1058 7.38 -18.18 -57.13
CA LEU A 1058 6.35 -18.70 -58.04
C LEU A 1058 4.95 -18.82 -57.41
N LEU A 1059 4.85 -18.83 -56.07
CA LEU A 1059 3.57 -18.98 -55.36
C LEU A 1059 2.79 -17.67 -55.19
N ASN A 1060 3.45 -16.51 -55.34
CA ASN A 1060 2.85 -15.18 -55.10
C ASN A 1060 2.28 -14.48 -56.36
N LEU A 1061 2.13 -15.17 -57.49
CA LEU A 1061 1.72 -14.57 -58.78
C LEU A 1061 0.43 -15.15 -59.38
N ASN A 1062 -0.55 -15.57 -58.57
CA ASN A 1062 -1.78 -16.18 -59.11
C ASN A 1062 -3.11 -15.74 -58.45
N MET A 1063 -3.37 -14.43 -58.45
CA MET A 1063 -4.72 -13.84 -58.28
C MET A 1063 -4.84 -12.56 -59.12
N GLY A 1064 -5.71 -12.52 -60.15
CA GLY A 1064 -5.99 -11.25 -60.86
C GLY A 1064 -6.34 -11.24 -62.36
N ASN A 1065 -7.30 -12.04 -62.81
CA ASN A 1065 -8.14 -11.80 -64.00
C ASN A 1065 -7.55 -11.18 -65.32
N SER A 1066 -7.52 -12.04 -66.35
CA SER A 1066 -8.37 -11.93 -67.57
C SER A 1066 -7.84 -11.37 -68.92
N SER A 1067 -8.00 -12.25 -69.93
CA SER A 1067 -8.46 -11.99 -71.31
C SER A 1067 -7.48 -11.64 -72.44
N LYS A 1068 -7.57 -12.43 -73.54
CA LYS A 1068 -7.31 -12.12 -74.98
C LYS A 1068 -5.89 -11.60 -75.34
N SER A 1069 -5.15 -12.13 -76.33
CA SER A 1069 -5.54 -12.86 -77.55
C SER A 1069 -4.32 -13.31 -78.38
N ASN A 1070 -4.52 -14.29 -79.28
CA ASN A 1070 -3.85 -14.53 -80.57
C ASN A 1070 -2.32 -14.68 -80.73
N SER A 1071 -2.00 -15.57 -81.69
CA SER A 1071 -0.88 -15.58 -82.66
C SER A 1071 0.56 -15.84 -82.21
N ASP A 1072 1.04 -16.97 -82.73
CA ASP A 1072 2.27 -17.15 -83.51
C ASP A 1072 3.66 -17.09 -82.84
N SER A 1073 4.30 -18.25 -82.98
CA SER A 1073 5.74 -18.52 -82.92
C SER A 1073 6.66 -17.44 -83.49
N GLN A 1074 7.77 -17.19 -82.77
CA GLN A 1074 9.11 -17.49 -83.29
C GLN A 1074 10.14 -17.60 -82.16
N ALA A 1075 11.23 -18.32 -82.42
CA ALA A 1075 12.36 -18.43 -81.50
C ALA A 1075 13.35 -17.26 -81.71
N VAL A 1076 13.91 -16.74 -80.62
CA VAL A 1076 15.03 -15.79 -80.65
C VAL A 1076 16.12 -16.28 -79.70
N SER A 1077 17.37 -16.16 -80.15
CA SER A 1077 18.59 -16.63 -79.47
C SER A 1077 18.96 -15.81 -78.23
N PRO A 1078 19.68 -16.39 -77.25
CA PRO A 1078 20.19 -15.65 -76.08
C PRO A 1078 21.25 -14.61 -76.47
N LEU A 1079 21.30 -13.52 -75.71
CA LEU A 1079 22.39 -12.53 -75.72
C LEU A 1079 23.25 -12.68 -74.45
N PRO A 1080 24.54 -12.28 -74.48
CA PRO A 1080 25.55 -12.81 -73.57
C PRO A 1080 25.76 -12.00 -72.29
N SER A 1081 26.26 -12.68 -71.25
CA SER A 1081 26.68 -12.09 -69.97
C SER A 1081 28.04 -12.66 -69.50
N THR A 1082 29.07 -12.55 -70.34
CA THR A 1082 30.45 -12.74 -69.88
C THR A 1082 30.89 -11.59 -68.97
N PRO A 1083 31.48 -11.85 -67.78
CA PRO A 1083 32.08 -10.80 -66.97
C PRO A 1083 33.32 -10.22 -67.65
N LEU A 1084 33.64 -8.96 -67.35
CA LEU A 1084 34.68 -8.21 -68.03
C LEU A 1084 36.08 -8.54 -67.48
N GLY A 1085 36.94 -9.11 -68.33
CA GLY A 1085 38.39 -9.03 -68.18
C GLY A 1085 39.10 -10.25 -67.55
N LEU A 1086 39.35 -11.28 -68.36
CA LEU A 1086 40.67 -11.92 -68.50
C LEU A 1086 40.72 -12.74 -69.80
N GLY A 1087 41.92 -12.94 -70.36
CA GLY A 1087 42.12 -13.57 -71.67
C GLY A 1087 42.11 -15.10 -71.65
N PRO A 1088 41.91 -15.77 -72.81
CA PRO A 1088 41.76 -17.22 -72.86
C PRO A 1088 43.09 -17.99 -72.98
N SER A 1089 43.19 -19.10 -72.26
CA SER A 1089 43.88 -20.31 -72.73
C SER A 1089 43.14 -21.54 -72.21
N LEU A 1090 42.66 -22.35 -73.14
CA LEU A 1090 42.29 -23.74 -72.88
C LEU A 1090 43.58 -24.56 -72.88
N GLU A 1091 43.76 -25.45 -71.91
CA GLU A 1091 44.11 -26.83 -72.23
C GLU A 1091 43.77 -27.77 -71.08
N THR A 1092 43.10 -28.89 -71.40
CA THR A 1092 42.70 -29.92 -70.43
C THR A 1092 43.78 -30.96 -70.27
N GLN A 1093 44.25 -31.19 -69.05
CA GLN A 1093 44.85 -32.47 -68.66
C GLN A 1093 44.18 -32.99 -67.39
N PHE A 1094 43.76 -34.25 -67.42
CA PHE A 1094 43.32 -34.99 -66.24
C PHE A 1094 44.56 -35.52 -65.50
N THR A 1095 44.74 -35.10 -64.26
CA THR A 1095 45.64 -35.77 -63.29
C THR A 1095 44.82 -36.31 -62.12
N PRO A 1096 45.26 -37.42 -61.47
CA PRO A 1096 44.55 -37.98 -60.33
C PRO A 1096 44.75 -37.13 -59.06
N LYS A 1097 43.87 -37.34 -58.07
CA LYS A 1097 43.86 -36.62 -56.78
C LYS A 1097 45.24 -36.57 -56.10
N GLU A 1098 45.68 -35.37 -55.77
CA GLU A 1098 46.43 -35.12 -54.53
C GLU A 1098 45.42 -34.80 -53.39
N PRO A 1099 45.77 -35.02 -52.11
CA PRO A 1099 44.99 -34.47 -51.00
C PRO A 1099 45.11 -32.94 -51.02
N MET A 1100 44.00 -32.22 -50.87
CA MET A 1100 44.07 -30.76 -50.65
C MET A 1100 44.55 -30.51 -49.22
N ASP A 1101 45.45 -29.53 -49.08
CA ASP A 1101 45.75 -28.90 -47.79
C ASP A 1101 44.50 -28.18 -47.28
N ASP A 1102 44.22 -28.22 -45.96
CA ASP A 1102 43.00 -27.64 -45.36
C ASP A 1102 42.96 -26.09 -45.41
N ASP A 1103 44.05 -25.42 -45.83
CA ASP A 1103 44.21 -23.95 -45.82
C ASP A 1103 43.74 -23.23 -47.10
N GLU A 1104 43.54 -23.90 -48.25
CA GLU A 1104 42.96 -23.24 -49.44
C GLU A 1104 41.43 -23.13 -49.35
N LEU A 1105 40.97 -22.06 -48.71
CA LEU A 1105 39.54 -21.73 -48.58
C LEU A 1105 38.83 -21.67 -49.96
N PRO A 1106 37.79 -22.51 -50.20
CA PRO A 1106 37.03 -22.44 -51.44
C PRO A 1106 36.28 -21.12 -51.52
N ALA A 1107 36.29 -20.48 -52.70
CA ALA A 1107 35.56 -19.24 -52.95
C ALA A 1107 34.09 -19.37 -52.50
N ALA A 1108 33.58 -18.37 -51.75
CA ALA A 1108 32.38 -18.49 -50.91
C ALA A 1108 31.13 -19.08 -51.58
N TYR A 1109 30.95 -18.91 -52.89
CA TYR A 1109 29.84 -19.51 -53.65
C TYR A 1109 29.94 -21.04 -53.86
N LYS A 1110 31.04 -21.67 -53.44
CA LYS A 1110 31.31 -23.11 -53.47
C LYS A 1110 31.46 -23.74 -52.06
N ALA A 1111 31.41 -22.94 -51.00
CA ALA A 1111 31.63 -23.42 -49.64
C ALA A 1111 30.42 -24.25 -49.16
N THR A 1112 30.57 -25.57 -49.08
CA THR A 1112 29.57 -26.49 -48.52
C THR A 1112 29.64 -26.62 -46.99
N ARG A 1113 30.68 -26.05 -46.38
CA ARG A 1113 31.01 -26.10 -44.95
C ARG A 1113 31.57 -24.75 -44.51
N LEU A 1114 31.42 -24.41 -43.23
CA LEU A 1114 32.18 -23.28 -42.65
C LEU A 1114 33.66 -23.66 -42.43
N PRO A 1115 34.59 -22.69 -42.54
CA PRO A 1115 35.98 -22.85 -42.15
C PRO A 1115 36.13 -23.45 -40.75
N LEU A 1116 37.17 -24.24 -40.52
CA LEU A 1116 37.44 -24.84 -39.21
C LEU A 1116 37.59 -23.77 -38.11
N VAL A 1117 38.18 -22.63 -38.45
CA VAL A 1117 38.34 -21.47 -37.55
C VAL A 1117 36.98 -20.92 -37.07
N ASP A 1118 36.02 -20.74 -37.99
CA ASP A 1118 34.69 -20.21 -37.67
C ASP A 1118 33.88 -21.21 -36.82
N ARG A 1119 34.04 -22.51 -37.08
CA ARG A 1119 33.42 -23.59 -36.28
C ARG A 1119 34.00 -23.65 -34.86
N LEU A 1120 35.32 -23.60 -34.73
CA LEU A 1120 35.97 -23.52 -33.41
C LEU A 1120 35.52 -22.26 -32.65
N ALA A 1121 35.43 -21.11 -33.32
CA ALA A 1121 34.91 -19.87 -32.72
C ALA A 1121 33.44 -20.00 -32.28
N ALA A 1122 32.60 -20.75 -33.00
CA ALA A 1122 31.22 -21.02 -32.60
C ALA A 1122 31.15 -21.87 -31.31
N ARG A 1123 31.89 -22.99 -31.25
CA ARG A 1123 32.00 -23.83 -30.05
C ARG A 1123 32.54 -23.05 -28.85
N ASP A 1124 33.64 -22.33 -29.03
CA ASP A 1124 34.31 -21.62 -27.92
C ASP A 1124 33.45 -20.47 -27.39
N ARG A 1125 32.65 -19.83 -28.26
CA ARG A 1125 31.62 -18.85 -27.85
C ARG A 1125 30.47 -19.52 -27.08
N ALA A 1126 29.94 -20.64 -27.54
CA ALA A 1126 28.91 -21.39 -26.83
C ALA A 1126 29.38 -21.80 -25.42
N TYR A 1127 30.59 -22.38 -25.33
CA TYR A 1127 31.22 -22.72 -24.07
C TYR A 1127 31.41 -21.52 -23.13
N ALA A 1128 31.88 -20.37 -23.65
CA ALA A 1128 32.07 -19.16 -22.86
C ALA A 1128 30.75 -18.59 -22.29
N LEU A 1129 29.69 -18.58 -23.10
CA LEU A 1129 28.35 -18.13 -22.67
C LEU A 1129 27.78 -19.07 -21.59
N LEU A 1130 27.78 -20.37 -21.84
CA LEU A 1130 27.24 -21.39 -20.92
C LEU A 1130 28.02 -21.46 -19.61
N SER A 1131 29.36 -21.46 -19.68
CA SER A 1131 30.23 -21.42 -18.49
C SER A 1131 30.05 -20.13 -17.68
N THR A 1132 29.58 -19.03 -18.29
CA THR A 1132 29.23 -17.81 -17.55
C THR A 1132 27.85 -17.94 -16.91
N LEU A 1133 26.85 -18.42 -17.67
CA LEU A 1133 25.47 -18.60 -17.23
C LEU A 1133 25.37 -19.52 -16.00
N THR A 1134 26.03 -20.69 -15.99
CA THR A 1134 25.92 -21.67 -14.89
C THR A 1134 26.55 -21.22 -13.56
N LYS A 1135 27.37 -20.16 -13.56
CA LYS A 1135 27.89 -19.52 -12.33
C LYS A 1135 26.88 -18.56 -11.70
N LEU A 1136 26.05 -17.91 -12.53
CA LEU A 1136 25.00 -16.98 -12.12
C LEU A 1136 23.81 -17.73 -11.49
N GLY A 1137 23.13 -17.12 -10.53
CA GLY A 1137 21.96 -17.72 -9.85
C GLY A 1137 20.74 -17.96 -10.73
N SER A 1138 20.74 -17.55 -12.00
CA SER A 1138 19.73 -17.88 -13.02
C SER A 1138 20.07 -19.17 -13.77
N GLY A 1139 21.34 -19.37 -14.15
CA GLY A 1139 21.77 -20.58 -14.85
C GLY A 1139 22.12 -21.74 -13.93
N TRP A 1140 22.57 -21.46 -12.71
CA TRP A 1140 23.01 -22.49 -11.75
C TRP A 1140 21.91 -23.53 -11.43
N ASN A 1141 20.64 -23.12 -11.42
CA ASN A 1141 19.48 -23.97 -11.13
C ASN A 1141 18.80 -24.55 -12.40
N SER A 1142 19.26 -24.20 -13.60
CA SER A 1142 18.65 -24.63 -14.87
C SER A 1142 19.31 -25.91 -15.39
N SER A 1143 18.56 -27.00 -15.43
CA SER A 1143 18.99 -28.28 -16.03
C SER A 1143 19.42 -28.08 -17.49
N GLU A 1144 18.61 -27.41 -18.32
CA GLU A 1144 18.95 -27.08 -19.72
C GLU A 1144 20.31 -26.38 -19.88
N ALA A 1145 20.66 -25.44 -19.00
CA ALA A 1145 21.94 -24.73 -19.02
C ALA A 1145 23.13 -25.65 -18.71
N TRP A 1146 22.94 -26.65 -17.84
CA TRP A 1146 23.97 -27.66 -17.56
C TRP A 1146 24.01 -28.76 -18.63
N PHE A 1147 22.88 -29.20 -19.16
CA PHE A 1147 22.81 -30.16 -20.28
C PHE A 1147 23.59 -29.64 -21.50
N THR A 1148 23.32 -28.39 -21.90
CA THR A 1148 24.00 -27.75 -23.03
C THR A 1148 25.48 -27.47 -22.74
N LEU A 1149 25.85 -27.18 -21.49
CA LEU A 1149 27.26 -27.11 -21.08
C LEU A 1149 27.95 -28.49 -21.10
N GLY A 1150 27.21 -29.58 -20.82
CA GLY A 1150 27.65 -30.96 -20.98
C GLY A 1150 28.05 -31.25 -22.42
N ARG A 1151 27.15 -31.01 -23.38
CA ARG A 1151 27.44 -31.09 -24.82
C ARG A 1151 28.66 -30.24 -25.20
N ALA A 1152 28.73 -28.99 -24.71
CA ALA A 1152 29.88 -28.12 -24.98
C ALA A 1152 31.22 -28.68 -24.44
N TYR A 1153 31.23 -29.45 -23.34
CA TYR A 1153 32.42 -30.16 -22.86
C TYR A 1153 32.78 -31.38 -23.73
N GLU A 1154 31.80 -32.14 -24.23
CA GLU A 1154 32.04 -33.27 -25.15
C GLU A 1154 32.67 -32.79 -26.46
N GLU A 1155 32.07 -31.76 -27.09
CA GLU A 1155 32.56 -31.10 -28.30
C GLU A 1155 33.92 -30.40 -28.11
N SER A 1156 34.30 -30.14 -26.85
CA SER A 1156 35.61 -29.61 -26.43
C SER A 1156 36.59 -30.70 -25.95
N GLY A 1157 36.28 -31.99 -26.18
CA GLY A 1157 37.17 -33.11 -25.87
C GLY A 1157 37.40 -33.37 -24.38
N GLN A 1158 36.46 -33.00 -23.51
CA GLN A 1158 36.55 -33.10 -22.04
C GLN A 1158 35.44 -33.99 -21.44
N PRO A 1159 35.39 -35.29 -21.79
CA PRO A 1159 34.27 -36.18 -21.44
C PRO A 1159 34.11 -36.40 -19.92
N ASP A 1160 35.19 -36.34 -19.14
CA ASP A 1160 35.10 -36.48 -17.68
C ASP A 1160 34.30 -35.34 -17.05
N LYS A 1161 34.50 -34.09 -17.51
CA LYS A 1161 33.73 -32.92 -17.07
C LYS A 1161 32.32 -32.91 -17.61
N ALA A 1162 32.12 -33.38 -18.86
CA ALA A 1162 30.78 -33.57 -19.41
C ALA A 1162 29.98 -34.52 -18.52
N LYS A 1163 30.57 -35.66 -18.13
CA LYS A 1163 29.96 -36.62 -17.20
C LYS A 1163 29.63 -36.01 -15.84
N GLU A 1164 30.54 -35.26 -15.22
CA GLU A 1164 30.27 -34.54 -13.95
C GLU A 1164 29.07 -33.58 -14.08
N VAL A 1165 29.04 -32.80 -15.16
CA VAL A 1165 27.98 -31.83 -15.45
C VAL A 1165 26.64 -32.50 -15.79
N LEU A 1166 26.66 -33.63 -16.49
CA LEU A 1166 25.45 -34.38 -16.85
C LEU A 1166 24.83 -35.06 -15.62
N TRP A 1167 25.62 -35.54 -14.66
CA TRP A 1167 25.07 -36.00 -13.38
C TRP A 1167 24.39 -34.87 -12.60
N TRP A 1168 25.02 -33.71 -12.50
CA TRP A 1168 24.41 -32.53 -11.89
C TRP A 1168 23.14 -32.05 -12.64
N CYS A 1169 23.12 -32.19 -13.96
CA CYS A 1169 21.91 -31.93 -14.76
C CYS A 1169 20.75 -32.86 -14.40
N VAL A 1170 21.01 -34.15 -14.16
CA VAL A 1170 19.98 -35.10 -13.72
C VAL A 1170 19.48 -34.76 -12.32
N GLU A 1171 20.38 -34.46 -11.37
CA GLU A 1171 20.01 -34.02 -10.01
C GLU A 1171 19.17 -32.73 -9.98
N LEU A 1172 19.38 -31.83 -10.95
CA LEU A 1172 18.55 -30.64 -11.14
C LEU A 1172 17.18 -30.97 -11.77
N GLU A 1173 17.14 -31.84 -12.78
CA GLU A 1173 15.91 -32.18 -13.50
C GLU A 1173 14.94 -32.99 -12.64
N GLU A 1174 15.44 -34.02 -11.92
CA GLU A 1174 14.66 -34.82 -10.96
C GLU A 1174 14.02 -33.98 -9.85
N GLY A 1175 14.54 -32.78 -9.60
CA GLY A 1175 14.05 -31.85 -8.59
C GLY A 1175 13.32 -30.61 -9.13
N THR A 1176 13.03 -30.51 -10.44
CA THR A 1176 12.47 -29.30 -11.08
C THR A 1176 10.96 -29.38 -11.28
N GLY A 1177 10.26 -28.31 -10.86
CA GLY A 1177 8.82 -28.18 -11.01
C GLY A 1177 8.39 -27.68 -12.38
N VAL A 1178 7.08 -27.74 -12.65
CA VAL A 1178 6.47 -27.36 -13.94
C VAL A 1178 6.73 -25.90 -14.37
N ARG A 1179 7.12 -25.03 -13.42
CA ARG A 1179 7.60 -23.66 -13.63
C ARG A 1179 8.72 -23.35 -12.64
N ASP A 1180 9.63 -22.46 -13.02
CA ASP A 1180 10.74 -22.01 -12.17
C ASP A 1180 10.26 -21.34 -10.88
N TRP A 1181 10.98 -21.55 -9.78
CA TRP A 1181 10.65 -21.05 -8.43
C TRP A 1181 10.46 -19.52 -8.35
N ARG A 1182 10.99 -18.75 -9.30
CA ARG A 1182 10.85 -17.28 -9.39
C ARG A 1182 9.45 -16.80 -9.81
N CYS A 1183 8.49 -17.68 -10.09
CA CYS A 1183 7.08 -17.30 -10.23
C CYS A 1183 6.36 -17.11 -8.88
N LEU A 1184 7.03 -17.40 -7.76
CA LEU A 1184 6.52 -17.15 -6.41
C LEU A 1184 6.90 -15.74 -5.91
N THR A 1185 5.93 -14.98 -5.38
CA THR A 1185 6.11 -13.67 -4.71
C THR A 1185 7.12 -12.73 -5.39
N GLY A 1186 6.91 -12.38 -6.67
CA GLY A 1186 7.82 -11.51 -7.43
C GLY A 1186 9.28 -11.97 -7.49
N GLY A 1187 9.52 -13.28 -7.40
CA GLY A 1187 10.86 -13.88 -7.35
C GLY A 1187 11.61 -13.72 -6.01
N GLY A 1188 10.94 -13.29 -4.94
CA GLY A 1188 11.50 -13.06 -3.60
C GLY A 1188 11.53 -14.29 -2.68
N TYR A 1189 11.75 -14.04 -1.38
CA TYR A 1189 11.48 -14.98 -0.27
C TYR A 1189 10.46 -14.39 0.73
N ILE A 1190 9.77 -13.31 0.35
CA ILE A 1190 8.94 -12.47 1.24
C ILE A 1190 7.54 -12.36 0.64
N ILE A 1191 6.54 -12.77 1.41
CA ILE A 1191 5.10 -12.56 1.15
C ILE A 1191 4.73 -11.13 1.48
#